data_AF-A0A3D4JCC1-F1
#
_entry.id   AF-A0A3D4JCC1-F1
#
_cell.length_a   1.000
_cell.length_b   1.000
_cell.length_c   1.000
_cell.angle_alpha   90.00
_cell.angle_beta   90.00
_cell.angle_gamma   90.00
#
_symmetry.space_group_name_H-M   'P 1'
#
loop_
_entity.id
_entity.type
_entity.pdbx_description
1 polymer ?
#
loop_
_entity_poly.entity_id
_entity_poly.type
_entity_poly.pdbx_seq_one_letter_code
_entity_poly.pdbx_strand_id
1 'polypeptide(L)'
;MNYSYLIIYNPQNLKGATYMLKQTRISLFALITLLILLANLIFPTSALADDETPTPAATEETTLPEETEADTESQDSIDESVEDTQSQDPTEDTPPQEPTSEPAPVSETLEQLPENTDLIILDENGEPLPLVTEEAEEAIIIGDPVWCPATLSAPTPGANGCTSSYVSFQDLITYLDANEQAMDGTIWIESSYNSSVNDAASSGFVFSGGTFTTMRDYALTIQGGWNGVSGSSSIGSASIFSGDYLVVANWNANVTINDIAMNGTSGSHGITVVTNGAVNLSDVSVQNSNLSGVYIDNRGGTEDVTISGTNNFSDNNNAGLLVFSRGDISTSGVTANNNTIESGAILDNASGSGNVSVSNSTFNGNGSNTDAHGIWVQSNGNVTLNYITANNNYYAGASVGNYNTDNFIGGNVFISNSTFNQNGLVSDWDGLDVFALGDVEINNVTANENGYTGFWIGDSDNGTPNGGSVHIQNSTTNDNDYDGISVDTTGEILLKNVISNNNIGNDGISLYNSNGTSEIIIINSQFNNNGDEGVDAYSAGSITLNNVIANGNLDDGADLENCGCAGTVGINIFNSAFNNNGEIGVVFYSDGAVIIENTTVNNNGLGGIGGDAFGNIIVKNVVAIGNPHGLGFFSIGDVTVQCSTITNNSIDGVGVDANNLNLIGSTITNNGVDYFNSFGAVNIFDYNCNPTSGKKPAGGTGLPLNIVQGNSADLDCDLYSGTTLILPNGDKVTFKCPIGDSATLNNVANDNLPNALPEDVEYVSGLVATTSPDGSDVPLDGLVVVTFIIPDGMQGEDFAILYWDGTEWLDLDTATFEDGRKVFNGGYITEDGYFEALTNFSGNFVLVKK
;
A
#
# COMPACT_ATOMS: atom_id res chain seq x y z
N MET A 1 -6.37 48.82 24.88
CA MET A 1 -7.72 48.23 25.04
C MET A 1 -7.73 46.95 24.22
N ASN A 2 -7.90 45.82 24.91
CA ASN A 2 -8.04 44.42 24.43
C ASN A 2 -7.02 43.90 23.40
N TYR A 3 -5.96 43.26 23.91
CA TYR A 3 -5.09 42.35 23.16
C TYR A 3 -5.67 40.94 23.25
N SER A 4 -6.13 40.40 22.12
CA SER A 4 -6.63 39.02 21.95
C SER A 4 -5.77 38.27 20.91
N TYR A 5 -4.44 38.44 20.95
CA TYR A 5 -3.53 38.14 19.83
C TYR A 5 -2.80 36.79 19.90
N LEU A 6 -3.29 35.84 20.71
CA LEU A 6 -2.76 34.48 20.80
C LEU A 6 -3.91 33.47 20.84
N ILE A 7 -4.64 33.34 19.74
CA ILE A 7 -5.51 32.19 19.48
C ILE A 7 -4.93 31.49 18.26
N ILE A 8 -3.72 31.00 18.41
CA ILE A 8 -3.38 29.65 17.93
C ILE A 8 -3.48 28.84 19.22
N TYR A 9 -4.56 28.07 19.34
CA TYR A 9 -4.85 27.08 20.39
C TYR A 9 -4.75 27.44 21.91
N ASN A 10 -5.90 27.38 22.61
CA ASN A 10 -5.98 27.20 24.06
C ASN A 10 -6.65 25.85 24.37
N PRO A 11 -5.90 24.80 24.77
CA PRO A 11 -6.39 23.42 24.79
C PRO A 11 -7.29 23.04 25.98
N GLN A 12 -7.49 23.90 26.98
CA GLN A 12 -8.27 23.54 28.19
C GLN A 12 -9.79 23.64 28.02
N ASN A 13 -10.30 24.32 26.98
CA ASN A 13 -11.74 24.50 26.77
C ASN A 13 -12.34 23.66 25.62
N LEU A 14 -11.52 22.95 24.83
CA LEU A 14 -12.00 22.20 23.65
C LEU A 14 -12.28 20.72 23.88
N LYS A 15 -11.71 20.08 24.91
CA LYS A 15 -12.04 18.66 25.21
C LYS A 15 -13.54 18.40 25.47
N GLY A 16 -14.32 19.43 25.81
CA GLY A 16 -15.78 19.34 25.91
C GLY A 16 -16.55 19.96 24.74
N ALA A 17 -15.91 20.76 23.88
CA ALA A 17 -16.57 21.50 22.80
C ALA A 17 -16.47 20.80 21.45
N THR A 18 -15.39 20.08 21.13
CA THR A 18 -15.22 19.39 19.84
C THR A 18 -16.20 18.22 19.70
N TYR A 19 -16.45 17.48 20.80
CA TYR A 19 -17.49 16.45 20.87
C TYR A 19 -18.92 17.02 20.73
N MET A 20 -19.15 18.23 21.25
CA MET A 20 -20.44 18.94 21.14
C MET A 20 -20.62 19.59 19.77
N LEU A 21 -19.57 20.11 19.13
CA LEU A 21 -19.60 20.73 17.80
C LEU A 21 -19.75 19.70 16.68
N LYS A 22 -19.10 18.51 16.76
CA LYS A 22 -19.37 17.37 15.85
C LYS A 22 -20.85 16.94 15.94
N GLN A 23 -21.43 16.82 17.16
CA GLN A 23 -22.87 16.55 17.33
C GLN A 23 -23.78 17.67 16.82
N THR A 24 -23.38 18.94 16.96
CA THR A 24 -24.21 20.09 16.53
C THR A 24 -24.17 20.28 15.01
N ARG A 25 -23.06 19.97 14.33
CA ARG A 25 -22.92 20.02 12.85
C ARG A 25 -23.75 18.92 12.17
N ILE A 26 -23.74 17.69 12.70
CA ILE A 26 -24.61 16.59 12.22
C ILE A 26 -26.10 16.95 12.40
N SER A 27 -26.45 17.58 13.53
CA SER A 27 -27.84 17.98 13.80
C SER A 27 -28.31 19.14 12.91
N LEU A 28 -27.41 20.06 12.51
CA LEU A 28 -27.73 21.15 11.60
C LEU A 28 -27.90 20.68 10.15
N PHE A 29 -27.07 19.74 9.68
CA PHE A 29 -27.23 19.12 8.37
C PHE A 29 -28.53 18.31 8.27
N ALA A 30 -28.87 17.54 9.30
CA ALA A 30 -30.14 16.83 9.40
C ALA A 30 -31.35 17.79 9.42
N LEU A 31 -31.23 18.94 10.08
CA LEU A 31 -32.28 19.97 10.10
C LEU A 31 -32.44 20.66 8.74
N ILE A 32 -31.35 20.93 8.03
CA ILE A 32 -31.37 21.54 6.68
C ILE A 32 -31.97 20.57 5.67
N THR A 33 -31.56 19.29 5.68
CA THR A 33 -32.17 18.25 4.81
C THR A 33 -33.64 18.04 5.14
N LEU A 34 -34.02 18.02 6.42
CA LEU A 34 -35.43 17.94 6.84
C LEU A 34 -36.22 19.17 6.37
N LEU A 35 -35.65 20.39 6.44
CA LEU A 35 -36.28 21.61 5.95
C LEU A 35 -36.43 21.61 4.42
N ILE A 36 -35.47 21.06 3.67
CA ILE A 36 -35.55 20.89 2.21
C ILE A 36 -36.63 19.86 1.85
N LEU A 37 -36.70 18.73 2.56
CA LEU A 37 -37.76 17.73 2.41
C LEU A 37 -39.15 18.31 2.73
N LEU A 38 -39.27 19.09 3.79
CA LEU A 38 -40.51 19.78 4.15
C LEU A 38 -40.87 20.88 3.13
N ALA A 39 -39.90 21.60 2.58
CA ALA A 39 -40.13 22.59 1.53
C ALA A 39 -40.64 21.93 0.22
N ASN A 40 -40.12 20.76 -0.13
CA ASN A 40 -40.60 19.96 -1.27
C ASN A 40 -42.03 19.42 -1.07
N LEU A 41 -42.48 19.23 0.18
CA LEU A 41 -43.86 18.84 0.50
C LEU A 41 -44.85 20.01 0.48
N ILE A 42 -44.37 21.26 0.59
CA ILE A 42 -45.21 22.48 0.62
C ILE A 42 -45.46 23.05 -0.79
N PHE A 43 -44.61 22.72 -1.76
CA PHE A 43 -44.75 23.14 -3.17
C PHE A 43 -44.63 21.96 -4.15
N PRO A 44 -45.62 21.04 -4.22
CA PRO A 44 -45.63 20.05 -5.28
C PRO A 44 -45.75 20.76 -6.64
N THR A 45 -44.72 20.66 -7.48
CA THR A 45 -44.81 20.99 -8.90
C THR A 45 -45.73 19.97 -9.55
N SER A 46 -46.97 20.36 -9.83
CA SER A 46 -47.91 19.53 -10.56
C SER A 46 -47.47 19.39 -12.02
N ALA A 47 -46.98 18.21 -12.38
CA ALA A 47 -46.87 17.80 -13.78
C ALA A 47 -48.28 17.40 -14.27
N LEU A 48 -48.84 18.18 -15.20
CA LEU A 48 -50.07 17.84 -15.91
C LEU A 48 -49.68 16.95 -17.10
N ALA A 49 -50.17 15.72 -17.12
CA ALA A 49 -50.21 14.89 -18.31
C ALA A 49 -51.50 15.21 -19.06
N ASP A 50 -51.41 15.93 -20.17
CA ASP A 50 -52.44 15.94 -21.20
C ASP A 50 -51.80 16.10 -22.59
N ASP A 51 -52.10 15.08 -23.39
CA ASP A 51 -52.22 14.97 -24.84
C ASP A 51 -51.04 14.79 -25.83
N GLU A 52 -51.23 13.66 -26.52
CA GLU A 52 -51.00 13.28 -27.93
C GLU A 52 -49.58 13.26 -28.51
N THR A 53 -49.12 12.03 -28.74
CA THR A 53 -47.98 11.62 -29.56
C THR A 53 -48.11 12.03 -31.04
N PRO A 54 -47.09 12.68 -31.62
CA PRO A 54 -46.84 12.66 -33.05
C PRO A 54 -45.62 11.79 -33.42
N THR A 55 -45.77 11.08 -34.54
CA THR A 55 -44.85 10.18 -35.24
C THR A 55 -43.52 10.85 -35.64
N PRO A 56 -42.36 10.14 -35.65
CA PRO A 56 -41.11 10.72 -36.11
C PRO A 56 -40.98 10.74 -37.65
N ALA A 57 -40.41 11.83 -38.16
CA ALA A 57 -40.05 12.04 -39.57
C ALA A 57 -38.55 11.86 -39.80
N ALA A 58 -38.21 11.50 -41.04
CA ALA A 58 -36.94 11.00 -41.56
C ALA A 58 -35.77 12.01 -41.55
N THR A 59 -34.56 11.46 -41.51
CA THR A 59 -33.28 12.18 -41.65
C THR A 59 -32.82 12.19 -43.11
N GLU A 60 -32.47 13.38 -43.62
CA GLU A 60 -31.93 13.63 -44.97
C GLU A 60 -30.44 13.29 -45.08
N GLU A 61 -30.07 12.83 -46.29
CA GLU A 61 -28.74 12.54 -46.81
C GLU A 61 -27.81 13.76 -46.92
N THR A 62 -26.50 13.50 -46.88
CA THR A 62 -25.47 14.36 -47.47
C THR A 62 -24.65 13.57 -48.49
N THR A 63 -24.41 14.15 -49.67
CA THR A 63 -23.87 13.52 -50.88
C THR A 63 -22.44 13.99 -51.25
N LEU A 64 -21.58 13.00 -51.59
CA LEU A 64 -20.52 12.88 -52.65
C LEU A 64 -19.28 13.82 -52.71
N PRO A 65 -18.15 13.45 -53.42
CA PRO A 65 -18.03 12.46 -54.52
C PRO A 65 -16.82 11.48 -54.55
N GLU A 66 -16.93 10.57 -55.54
CA GLU A 66 -16.12 9.43 -56.01
C GLU A 66 -14.69 9.69 -56.53
N GLU A 67 -13.86 8.62 -56.51
CA GLU A 67 -13.00 8.04 -57.59
C GLU A 67 -12.18 6.87 -56.95
N THR A 68 -11.87 5.70 -57.51
CA THR A 68 -12.10 4.99 -58.79
C THR A 68 -11.76 3.49 -58.59
N GLU A 69 -12.23 2.66 -59.53
CA GLU A 69 -12.11 1.20 -59.81
C GLU A 69 -10.70 0.55 -59.57
N ALA A 70 -10.50 -0.77 -59.45
CA ALA A 70 -11.09 -1.88 -60.20
C ALA A 70 -10.75 -3.28 -59.61
N ASP A 71 -11.62 -4.25 -59.94
CA ASP A 71 -11.34 -5.67 -60.28
C ASP A 71 -10.81 -6.62 -59.20
N THR A 72 -11.21 -7.88 -59.05
CA THR A 72 -12.21 -8.87 -59.57
C THR A 72 -12.03 -10.06 -58.58
N GLU A 73 -12.89 -11.06 -58.34
CA GLU A 73 -13.77 -11.84 -59.20
C GLU A 73 -14.62 -12.76 -58.29
N SER A 74 -15.88 -12.98 -58.70
CA SER A 74 -16.65 -14.24 -58.62
C SER A 74 -17.06 -14.86 -57.27
N GLN A 75 -18.19 -15.56 -57.12
CA GLN A 75 -19.51 -15.55 -57.76
C GLN A 75 -20.36 -16.60 -57.01
N ASP A 76 -21.65 -16.31 -56.81
CA ASP A 76 -22.78 -17.26 -56.71
C ASP A 76 -22.83 -18.27 -55.52
N SER A 77 -23.97 -18.62 -54.93
CA SER A 77 -25.37 -18.23 -55.08
C SER A 77 -26.25 -19.09 -54.16
N ILE A 78 -27.26 -18.49 -53.54
CA ILE A 78 -28.66 -18.96 -53.43
C ILE A 78 -28.95 -20.22 -52.59
N ASP A 79 -29.45 -19.95 -51.37
CA ASP A 79 -30.86 -20.08 -50.92
C ASP A 79 -31.69 -21.37 -51.11
N GLU A 80 -32.58 -21.51 -50.13
CA GLU A 80 -33.91 -22.11 -50.11
C GLU A 80 -34.13 -23.60 -49.77
N SER A 81 -34.59 -23.77 -48.52
CA SER A 81 -35.92 -24.29 -48.16
C SER A 81 -36.18 -25.80 -48.06
N VAL A 82 -37.04 -26.08 -47.07
CA VAL A 82 -37.52 -27.34 -46.54
C VAL A 82 -38.99 -27.50 -46.96
N GLU A 83 -39.42 -28.69 -47.39
CA GLU A 83 -40.71 -29.28 -46.97
C GLU A 83 -40.88 -30.75 -47.37
N ASP A 84 -41.14 -31.55 -46.33
CA ASP A 84 -41.98 -32.74 -46.13
C ASP A 84 -42.63 -33.52 -47.29
N THR A 85 -42.67 -34.86 -47.17
CA THR A 85 -43.87 -35.68 -47.49
C THR A 85 -43.75 -37.15 -47.05
N GLN A 86 -44.86 -37.65 -46.49
CA GLN A 86 -45.14 -39.02 -46.05
C GLN A 86 -45.21 -40.07 -47.20
N SER A 87 -44.98 -41.36 -46.86
CA SER A 87 -46.01 -42.44 -46.84
C SER A 87 -45.54 -43.83 -47.34
N GLN A 88 -45.96 -44.86 -46.58
CA GLN A 88 -46.33 -46.23 -46.94
C GLN A 88 -45.30 -47.38 -47.13
N ASP A 89 -45.49 -48.39 -46.26
CA ASP A 89 -45.11 -49.81 -46.34
C ASP A 89 -46.11 -50.60 -47.25
N PRO A 90 -45.77 -51.78 -47.83
CA PRO A 90 -46.14 -53.05 -47.18
C PRO A 90 -45.25 -54.31 -47.44
N THR A 91 -44.93 -55.03 -46.36
CA THR A 91 -45.00 -56.50 -46.06
C THR A 91 -44.61 -57.65 -47.03
N GLU A 92 -44.18 -58.76 -46.36
CA GLU A 92 -44.16 -60.22 -46.70
C GLU A 92 -42.77 -60.74 -47.19
N ASP A 93 -42.10 -61.77 -46.61
CA ASP A 93 -42.51 -63.13 -46.22
C ASP A 93 -41.38 -63.85 -45.39
N THR A 94 -41.69 -64.90 -44.62
CA THR A 94 -40.77 -65.70 -43.71
C THR A 94 -40.69 -67.17 -44.23
N PRO A 95 -39.66 -68.07 -44.06
CA PRO A 95 -39.19 -68.62 -42.75
C PRO A 95 -37.75 -69.30 -42.73
N PRO A 96 -37.38 -70.26 -41.84
CA PRO A 96 -36.45 -70.09 -40.70
C PRO A 96 -35.16 -70.97 -40.72
N GLN A 97 -34.10 -70.58 -39.99
CA GLN A 97 -33.05 -71.53 -39.57
C GLN A 97 -32.27 -71.06 -38.31
N GLU A 98 -32.27 -71.87 -37.24
CA GLU A 98 -31.37 -71.78 -36.07
C GLU A 98 -30.00 -72.46 -36.38
N PRO A 99 -29.04 -72.51 -35.42
CA PRO A 99 -28.20 -71.43 -34.91
C PRO A 99 -26.70 -71.77 -35.12
N THR A 100 -25.85 -70.77 -35.31
CA THR A 100 -24.38 -70.96 -35.19
C THR A 100 -23.81 -69.84 -34.37
N SER A 101 -23.25 -70.23 -33.24
CA SER A 101 -22.47 -69.43 -32.30
C SER A 101 -21.13 -69.02 -32.90
N GLU A 102 -20.89 -67.72 -32.99
CA GLU A 102 -19.58 -67.07 -32.89
C GLU A 102 -19.82 -65.57 -32.59
N PRO A 103 -18.93 -64.90 -31.83
CA PRO A 103 -19.19 -63.58 -31.26
C PRO A 103 -19.17 -62.48 -32.32
N ALA A 104 -19.95 -61.42 -32.09
CA ALA A 104 -19.90 -60.20 -32.89
C ALA A 104 -18.60 -59.42 -32.60
N PRO A 105 -17.87 -58.91 -33.61
CA PRO A 105 -16.62 -58.17 -33.40
C PRO A 105 -16.83 -56.64 -33.48
N VAL A 106 -16.04 -55.89 -32.69
CA VAL A 106 -15.37 -54.57 -32.89
C VAL A 106 -16.17 -53.39 -33.53
N SER A 107 -17.40 -53.58 -33.98
CA SER A 107 -18.11 -52.65 -34.87
C SER A 107 -18.79 -51.49 -34.15
N GLU A 108 -19.11 -51.61 -32.85
CA GLU A 108 -19.71 -50.50 -32.09
C GLU A 108 -18.65 -49.49 -31.60
N THR A 109 -17.39 -49.90 -31.43
CA THR A 109 -16.31 -49.03 -30.91
C THR A 109 -15.68 -48.15 -31.98
N LEU A 110 -15.74 -48.55 -33.26
CA LEU A 110 -15.13 -47.81 -34.38
C LEU A 110 -16.04 -46.71 -34.96
N GLU A 111 -17.33 -46.65 -34.61
CA GLU A 111 -18.27 -45.62 -35.08
C GLU A 111 -18.02 -44.22 -34.49
N GLN A 112 -17.12 -44.11 -33.49
CA GLN A 112 -16.78 -42.83 -32.83
C GLN A 112 -15.55 -42.13 -33.43
N LEU A 113 -14.88 -42.70 -34.44
CA LEU A 113 -13.75 -42.06 -35.12
C LEU A 113 -14.24 -41.07 -36.20
N PRO A 114 -13.64 -39.87 -36.33
CA PRO A 114 -13.98 -38.93 -37.39
C PRO A 114 -13.81 -39.55 -38.78
N GLU A 115 -14.73 -39.27 -39.72
CA GLU A 115 -14.61 -39.75 -41.10
C GLU A 115 -13.25 -39.34 -41.70
N ASN A 116 -12.48 -40.33 -42.18
CA ASN A 116 -11.11 -40.25 -42.75
C ASN A 116 -9.92 -40.29 -41.77
N THR A 117 -10.02 -41.06 -40.68
CA THR A 117 -8.85 -41.36 -39.81
C THR A 117 -8.37 -42.80 -40.03
N ASP A 118 -7.11 -43.00 -40.46
CA ASP A 118 -6.48 -44.33 -40.53
C ASP A 118 -5.93 -44.72 -39.14
N LEU A 119 -6.54 -45.73 -38.49
CA LEU A 119 -6.11 -46.26 -37.19
C LEU A 119 -5.10 -47.41 -37.39
N ILE A 120 -3.86 -47.22 -36.94
CA ILE A 120 -2.82 -48.27 -36.90
C ILE A 120 -2.43 -48.50 -35.44
N ILE A 121 -2.66 -49.71 -34.95
CA ILE A 121 -2.23 -50.14 -33.61
C ILE A 121 -0.88 -50.82 -33.75
N LEU A 122 0.07 -50.52 -32.87
CA LEU A 122 1.39 -51.15 -32.86
C LEU A 122 1.54 -52.06 -31.63
N ASP A 123 2.23 -53.18 -31.76
CA ASP A 123 2.60 -54.06 -30.65
C ASP A 123 3.74 -53.46 -29.78
N GLU A 124 4.12 -54.16 -28.71
CA GLU A 124 5.22 -53.79 -27.81
C GLU A 124 6.60 -53.63 -28.48
N ASN A 125 6.73 -54.06 -29.74
CA ASN A 125 7.94 -53.97 -30.56
C ASN A 125 7.83 -52.94 -31.71
N GLY A 126 6.69 -52.25 -31.84
CA GLY A 126 6.46 -51.22 -32.86
C GLY A 126 5.97 -51.75 -34.21
N GLU A 127 5.47 -52.99 -34.29
CA GLU A 127 4.92 -53.60 -35.51
C GLU A 127 3.38 -53.49 -35.55
N PRO A 128 2.75 -53.30 -36.72
CA PRO A 128 1.31 -53.10 -36.82
C PRO A 128 0.50 -54.37 -36.47
N LEU A 129 -0.37 -54.26 -35.47
CA LEU A 129 -1.35 -55.26 -35.07
C LEU A 129 -2.60 -55.21 -35.97
N PRO A 130 -3.13 -56.34 -36.46
CA PRO A 130 -4.40 -56.36 -37.18
C PRO A 130 -5.57 -56.01 -36.24
N LEU A 131 -6.41 -55.04 -36.61
CA LEU A 131 -7.57 -54.53 -35.84
C LEU A 131 -8.62 -55.57 -35.38
N VAL A 132 -8.48 -56.83 -35.79
CA VAL A 132 -9.38 -57.95 -35.48
C VAL A 132 -8.73 -59.01 -34.58
N THR A 133 -7.52 -58.75 -34.06
CA THR A 133 -6.87 -59.62 -33.07
C THR A 133 -7.30 -59.24 -31.66
N GLU A 134 -7.35 -60.23 -30.76
CA GLU A 134 -7.58 -60.02 -29.32
C GLU A 134 -6.54 -59.04 -28.73
N GLU A 135 -5.30 -59.07 -29.24
CA GLU A 135 -4.22 -58.13 -28.90
C GLU A 135 -4.45 -56.69 -29.40
N ALA A 136 -5.15 -56.52 -30.53
CA ALA A 136 -5.56 -55.20 -31.02
C ALA A 136 -6.80 -54.68 -30.25
N GLU A 137 -7.69 -55.57 -29.82
CA GLU A 137 -8.82 -55.26 -28.95
C GLU A 137 -8.34 -54.83 -27.55
N GLU A 138 -7.32 -55.48 -26.99
CA GLU A 138 -6.63 -55.05 -25.76
C GLU A 138 -5.93 -53.68 -25.90
N ALA A 139 -5.53 -53.31 -27.12
CA ALA A 139 -4.92 -52.02 -27.43
C ALA A 139 -5.94 -50.90 -27.76
N ILE A 140 -7.19 -51.25 -28.13
CA ILE A 140 -8.37 -50.35 -28.18
C ILE A 140 -9.28 -50.61 -26.95
N ILE A 141 -8.71 -50.79 -25.76
CA ILE A 141 -9.50 -50.61 -24.54
C ILE A 141 -9.56 -49.11 -24.26
N ILE A 142 -10.53 -48.44 -24.90
CA ILE A 142 -11.06 -47.15 -24.43
C ILE A 142 -11.82 -47.49 -23.16
N GLY A 143 -11.43 -46.87 -22.07
CA GLY A 143 -11.42 -47.59 -20.83
C GLY A 143 -11.63 -46.71 -19.64
N ASP A 144 -12.82 -46.13 -19.51
CA ASP A 144 -13.07 -45.02 -18.62
C ASP A 144 -14.29 -45.22 -17.71
N PRO A 145 -14.18 -45.10 -16.38
CA PRO A 145 -12.97 -44.79 -15.59
C PRO A 145 -12.23 -46.04 -15.10
N VAL A 146 -10.97 -45.84 -14.68
CA VAL A 146 -10.07 -46.91 -14.20
C VAL A 146 -9.35 -46.49 -12.92
N TRP A 147 -9.30 -47.37 -11.94
CA TRP A 147 -8.42 -47.22 -10.77
C TRP A 147 -7.10 -47.97 -10.99
N CYS A 148 -5.98 -47.34 -10.65
CA CYS A 148 -4.65 -47.93 -10.70
C CYS A 148 -3.84 -47.65 -9.43
N PRO A 149 -2.94 -48.56 -9.01
CA PRO A 149 -1.96 -48.29 -7.96
C PRO A 149 -1.12 -47.05 -8.27
N ALA A 150 -0.88 -46.19 -7.28
CA ALA A 150 -0.10 -44.95 -7.44
C ALA A 150 1.39 -45.19 -7.81
N THR A 151 1.87 -46.44 -7.71
CA THR A 151 3.19 -46.83 -8.20
C THR A 151 3.30 -46.84 -9.72
N LEU A 152 2.18 -46.82 -10.45
CA LEU A 152 2.15 -46.74 -11.90
C LEU A 152 2.07 -45.29 -12.36
N SER A 153 2.89 -44.92 -13.34
CA SER A 153 2.88 -43.58 -13.93
C SER A 153 1.78 -43.38 -14.98
N ALA A 154 1.18 -44.45 -15.49
CA ALA A 154 0.13 -44.43 -16.49
C ALA A 154 -0.85 -45.59 -16.27
N PRO A 155 -2.15 -45.39 -16.54
CA PRO A 155 -3.15 -46.44 -16.40
C PRO A 155 -3.03 -47.49 -17.51
N THR A 156 -3.10 -48.77 -17.14
CA THR A 156 -3.20 -49.91 -18.07
C THR A 156 -4.40 -50.76 -17.67
N PRO A 157 -5.60 -50.50 -18.21
CA PRO A 157 -6.83 -51.16 -17.75
C PRO A 157 -6.72 -52.70 -17.77
N GLY A 158 -7.13 -53.35 -16.69
CA GLY A 158 -7.09 -54.81 -16.52
C GLY A 158 -5.69 -55.40 -16.26
N ALA A 159 -4.62 -54.59 -16.29
CA ALA A 159 -3.24 -55.04 -16.14
C ALA A 159 -2.52 -54.29 -15.00
N ASN A 160 -1.40 -54.86 -14.53
CA ASN A 160 -0.49 -54.25 -13.53
C ASN A 160 -1.15 -53.84 -12.20
N GLY A 161 -2.29 -54.45 -11.86
CA GLY A 161 -3.05 -54.13 -10.65
C GLY A 161 -4.08 -53.02 -10.84
N CYS A 162 -4.20 -52.44 -12.04
CA CYS A 162 -5.34 -51.61 -12.39
C CYS A 162 -6.62 -52.44 -12.49
N THR A 163 -7.75 -51.80 -12.22
CA THR A 163 -9.06 -52.39 -12.52
C THR A 163 -9.24 -52.52 -14.04
N SER A 164 -10.16 -53.37 -14.47
CA SER A 164 -10.77 -53.19 -15.80
C SER A 164 -11.44 -51.82 -15.87
N SER A 165 -11.78 -51.40 -17.08
CA SER A 165 -12.55 -50.19 -17.31
C SER A 165 -14.02 -50.37 -16.99
N TYR A 166 -14.66 -49.31 -16.52
CA TYR A 166 -16.09 -49.25 -16.28
C TYR A 166 -16.78 -48.40 -17.35
N VAL A 167 -18.10 -48.27 -17.31
CA VAL A 167 -18.88 -47.42 -18.23
C VAL A 167 -19.25 -46.07 -17.62
N SER A 168 -19.19 -45.99 -16.29
CA SER A 168 -19.63 -44.88 -15.46
C SER A 168 -18.72 -44.76 -14.24
N PHE A 169 -18.59 -43.55 -13.70
CA PHE A 169 -17.80 -43.34 -12.47
C PHE A 169 -18.49 -43.96 -11.26
N GLN A 170 -19.83 -44.00 -11.24
CA GLN A 170 -20.59 -44.67 -10.20
C GLN A 170 -20.36 -46.20 -10.19
N ASP A 171 -20.19 -46.85 -11.35
CA ASP A 171 -19.91 -48.30 -11.41
C ASP A 171 -18.51 -48.61 -10.86
N LEU A 172 -17.51 -47.79 -11.18
CA LEU A 172 -16.17 -47.91 -10.59
C LEU A 172 -16.21 -47.74 -9.06
N ILE A 173 -16.91 -46.71 -8.56
CA ILE A 173 -17.08 -46.49 -7.11
C ILE A 173 -17.73 -47.71 -6.46
N THR A 174 -18.80 -48.26 -7.07
CA THR A 174 -19.50 -49.45 -6.57
C THR A 174 -18.60 -50.67 -6.53
N TYR A 175 -17.74 -50.84 -7.55
CA TYR A 175 -16.76 -51.91 -7.56
C TYR A 175 -15.71 -51.75 -6.47
N LEU A 176 -15.16 -50.54 -6.29
CA LEU A 176 -14.15 -50.25 -5.28
C LEU A 176 -14.67 -50.43 -3.86
N ASP A 177 -15.94 -50.07 -3.59
CA ASP A 177 -16.59 -50.33 -2.30
C ASP A 177 -16.63 -51.84 -1.98
N ALA A 178 -16.95 -52.67 -2.98
CA ALA A 178 -16.94 -54.12 -2.83
C ALA A 178 -15.52 -54.74 -2.82
N ASN A 179 -14.51 -54.03 -3.32
CA ASN A 179 -13.15 -54.53 -3.57
C ASN A 179 -12.09 -53.51 -3.15
N GLU A 180 -12.17 -53.04 -1.91
CA GLU A 180 -11.28 -52.00 -1.39
C GLU A 180 -9.79 -52.36 -1.54
N GLN A 181 -8.98 -51.37 -1.90
CA GLN A 181 -7.54 -51.51 -2.11
C GLN A 181 -6.75 -51.01 -0.90
N ALA A 182 -5.74 -51.76 -0.47
CA ALA A 182 -4.89 -51.42 0.68
C ALA A 182 -3.58 -50.75 0.24
N MET A 183 -3.68 -49.77 -0.66
CA MET A 183 -2.55 -49.00 -1.18
C MET A 183 -3.03 -47.69 -1.81
N ASP A 184 -2.10 -46.74 -1.93
CA ASP A 184 -2.34 -45.47 -2.62
C ASP A 184 -2.74 -45.73 -4.08
N GLY A 185 -3.67 -44.94 -4.60
CA GLY A 185 -4.20 -45.15 -5.94
C GLY A 185 -4.70 -43.89 -6.62
N THR A 186 -4.76 -43.98 -7.95
CA THR A 186 -5.25 -42.94 -8.84
C THR A 186 -6.43 -43.49 -9.62
N ILE A 187 -7.53 -42.75 -9.61
CA ILE A 187 -8.63 -42.94 -10.55
C ILE A 187 -8.38 -42.03 -11.75
N TRP A 188 -8.22 -42.64 -12.91
CA TRP A 188 -8.04 -41.96 -14.19
C TRP A 188 -9.38 -41.88 -14.91
N ILE A 189 -9.73 -40.68 -15.37
CA ILE A 189 -10.99 -40.39 -16.05
C ILE A 189 -10.66 -39.73 -17.39
N GLU A 190 -11.30 -40.17 -18.47
CA GLU A 190 -11.00 -39.65 -19.81
C GLU A 190 -11.46 -38.20 -19.98
N SER A 191 -10.77 -37.46 -20.84
CA SER A 191 -11.10 -36.08 -21.24
C SER A 191 -12.44 -35.95 -21.96
N SER A 192 -12.93 -37.05 -22.55
CA SER A 192 -14.25 -37.14 -23.19
C SER A 192 -15.37 -37.39 -22.19
N TYR A 193 -15.05 -37.77 -20.95
CA TYR A 193 -16.02 -38.14 -19.92
C TYR A 193 -16.98 -36.98 -19.64
N ASN A 194 -18.27 -37.30 -19.60
CA ASN A 194 -19.32 -36.38 -19.20
C ASN A 194 -20.37 -37.11 -18.38
N SER A 195 -20.45 -36.81 -17.09
CA SER A 195 -21.38 -37.49 -16.18
C SER A 195 -22.85 -37.36 -16.59
N SER A 196 -23.25 -36.32 -17.33
CA SER A 196 -24.63 -36.24 -17.85
C SER A 196 -24.96 -37.31 -18.92
N VAL A 197 -23.92 -37.95 -19.47
CA VAL A 197 -24.03 -39.07 -20.42
C VAL A 197 -23.71 -40.39 -19.71
N ASN A 198 -22.55 -40.47 -19.08
CA ASN A 198 -22.04 -41.69 -18.45
C ASN A 198 -22.80 -42.06 -17.16
N ASP A 199 -23.29 -41.06 -16.43
CA ASP A 199 -23.87 -41.17 -15.11
C ASP A 199 -25.18 -40.37 -15.02
N ALA A 200 -26.01 -40.38 -16.07
CA ALA A 200 -27.19 -39.51 -16.22
C ALA A 200 -28.24 -39.61 -15.08
N ALA A 201 -28.20 -40.68 -14.28
CA ALA A 201 -29.07 -40.91 -13.13
C ALA A 201 -28.42 -40.53 -11.78
N SER A 202 -27.14 -40.13 -11.80
CA SER A 202 -26.42 -39.65 -10.62
C SER A 202 -26.88 -38.26 -10.22
N SER A 203 -26.57 -37.91 -8.99
CA SER A 203 -26.67 -36.54 -8.49
C SER A 203 -25.37 -36.09 -7.81
N GLY A 204 -24.34 -36.94 -7.84
CA GLY A 204 -23.08 -36.74 -7.16
C GLY A 204 -22.38 -38.05 -6.77
N PHE A 205 -21.08 -37.95 -6.54
CA PHE A 205 -20.17 -39.06 -6.29
C PHE A 205 -19.56 -38.94 -4.89
N VAL A 206 -19.58 -40.03 -4.12
CA VAL A 206 -19.20 -39.99 -2.70
C VAL A 206 -18.18 -41.07 -2.34
N PHE A 207 -17.00 -40.64 -1.91
CA PHE A 207 -15.98 -41.45 -1.25
C PHE A 207 -16.03 -41.16 0.25
N SER A 208 -16.78 -41.96 1.00
CA SER A 208 -16.90 -41.81 2.45
C SER A 208 -16.11 -42.88 3.19
N GLY A 209 -15.27 -42.50 4.15
CA GLY A 209 -14.55 -43.43 5.04
C GLY A 209 -15.46 -44.21 6.01
N GLY A 210 -16.77 -43.95 6.00
CA GLY A 210 -17.77 -44.82 6.62
C GLY A 210 -18.12 -46.06 5.77
N THR A 211 -17.89 -45.97 4.46
CA THR A 211 -18.12 -47.02 3.46
C THR A 211 -16.78 -47.64 3.06
N PHE A 212 -15.83 -46.81 2.62
CA PHE A 212 -14.45 -47.18 2.31
C PHE A 212 -13.62 -47.28 3.59
N THR A 213 -13.68 -48.42 4.28
CA THR A 213 -13.04 -48.62 5.59
C THR A 213 -11.54 -48.89 5.52
N THR A 214 -11.04 -49.36 4.39
CA THR A 214 -9.63 -49.67 4.12
C THR A 214 -8.99 -48.57 3.28
N MET A 215 -9.59 -48.20 2.16
CA MET A 215 -9.02 -47.22 1.22
C MET A 215 -8.85 -45.84 1.87
N ARG A 216 -9.68 -45.48 2.85
CA ARG A 216 -9.58 -44.19 3.56
C ARG A 216 -8.22 -43.91 4.20
N ASP A 217 -7.44 -44.95 4.48
CA ASP A 217 -6.12 -44.87 5.09
C ASP A 217 -4.99 -44.71 4.06
N TYR A 218 -5.32 -44.59 2.76
CA TYR A 218 -4.38 -44.50 1.64
C TYR A 218 -4.67 -43.29 0.75
N ALA A 219 -3.64 -42.76 0.09
CA ALA A 219 -3.77 -41.58 -0.74
C ALA A 219 -4.70 -41.84 -1.93
N LEU A 220 -5.61 -40.90 -2.19
CA LEU A 220 -6.57 -40.94 -3.28
C LEU A 220 -6.25 -39.81 -4.26
N THR A 221 -5.94 -40.16 -5.51
CA THR A 221 -5.87 -39.20 -6.60
C THR A 221 -7.06 -39.40 -7.53
N ILE A 222 -7.74 -38.33 -7.90
CA ILE A 222 -8.76 -38.30 -8.97
C ILE A 222 -8.18 -37.44 -10.09
N GLN A 223 -7.81 -38.07 -11.20
CA GLN A 223 -7.15 -37.44 -12.33
C GLN A 223 -8.10 -37.46 -13.54
N GLY A 224 -8.68 -36.30 -13.83
CA GLY A 224 -9.44 -36.10 -15.06
C GLY A 224 -8.55 -35.83 -16.26
N GLY A 225 -9.18 -35.70 -17.42
CA GLY A 225 -8.54 -35.29 -18.66
C GLY A 225 -7.62 -36.32 -19.29
N TRP A 226 -7.58 -37.56 -18.82
CA TRP A 226 -6.78 -38.60 -19.45
C TRP A 226 -7.18 -38.81 -20.92
N ASN A 227 -6.24 -39.13 -21.80
CA ASN A 227 -6.53 -39.33 -23.22
C ASN A 227 -7.16 -40.69 -23.57
N GLY A 228 -7.37 -41.57 -22.59
CA GLY A 228 -7.98 -42.90 -22.78
C GLY A 228 -7.04 -43.97 -23.37
N VAL A 229 -5.77 -43.64 -23.63
CA VAL A 229 -4.84 -44.57 -24.27
C VAL A 229 -4.12 -45.38 -23.19
N SER A 230 -4.34 -46.70 -23.17
CA SER A 230 -3.66 -47.64 -22.27
C SER A 230 -2.13 -47.44 -22.29
N GLY A 231 -1.53 -47.29 -21.11
CA GLY A 231 -0.11 -47.02 -20.93
C GLY A 231 0.32 -45.56 -21.18
N SER A 232 -0.61 -44.67 -21.55
CA SER A 232 -0.36 -43.24 -21.71
C SER A 232 -0.78 -42.46 -20.47
N SER A 233 0.02 -41.47 -20.06
CA SER A 233 -0.32 -40.53 -18.99
C SER A 233 -0.63 -39.13 -19.52
N SER A 234 -0.96 -39.02 -20.81
CA SER A 234 -1.24 -37.72 -21.42
C SER A 234 -2.58 -37.16 -20.95
N ILE A 235 -2.56 -35.88 -20.58
CA ILE A 235 -3.73 -35.12 -20.11
C ILE A 235 -4.15 -34.12 -21.20
N GLY A 236 -5.43 -34.13 -21.53
CA GLY A 236 -6.13 -33.22 -22.45
C GLY A 236 -7.08 -32.29 -21.68
N SER A 237 -8.27 -32.08 -22.22
CA SER A 237 -9.30 -31.26 -21.56
C SER A 237 -9.83 -31.92 -20.29
N ALA A 238 -10.22 -31.11 -19.30
CA ALA A 238 -10.80 -31.60 -18.04
C ALA A 238 -12.04 -32.49 -18.25
N SER A 239 -12.17 -33.53 -17.42
CA SER A 239 -13.36 -34.41 -17.41
C SER A 239 -14.56 -33.68 -16.80
N ILE A 240 -15.76 -33.87 -17.37
CA ILE A 240 -16.94 -33.05 -17.04
C ILE A 240 -17.90 -33.81 -16.10
N PHE A 241 -18.20 -33.18 -14.96
CA PHE A 241 -19.11 -33.64 -13.92
C PHE A 241 -20.30 -32.66 -13.90
N SER A 242 -21.23 -32.83 -14.84
CA SER A 242 -22.31 -31.87 -15.11
C SER A 242 -23.50 -32.09 -14.19
N GLY A 243 -23.80 -31.11 -13.32
CA GLY A 243 -24.87 -31.20 -12.33
C GLY A 243 -24.56 -32.06 -11.09
N ASP A 244 -23.49 -32.85 -11.14
CA ASP A 244 -23.05 -33.75 -10.08
C ASP A 244 -22.03 -33.09 -9.14
N TYR A 245 -22.15 -33.35 -7.84
CA TYR A 245 -21.11 -32.98 -6.85
C TYR A 245 -20.11 -34.11 -6.62
N LEU A 246 -18.94 -33.81 -6.06
CA LEU A 246 -17.95 -34.79 -5.60
C LEU A 246 -17.65 -34.58 -4.11
N VAL A 247 -17.76 -35.65 -3.33
CA VAL A 247 -17.49 -35.63 -1.89
C VAL A 247 -16.45 -36.71 -1.56
N VAL A 248 -15.34 -36.29 -0.97
CA VAL A 248 -14.42 -37.17 -0.23
C VAL A 248 -14.56 -36.81 1.24
N ALA A 249 -15.04 -37.73 2.07
CA ALA A 249 -15.35 -37.44 3.48
C ALA A 249 -14.83 -38.51 4.43
N ASN A 250 -14.42 -38.10 5.63
CA ASN A 250 -13.84 -38.98 6.66
C ASN A 250 -12.63 -39.77 6.15
N TRP A 251 -11.79 -39.13 5.32
CA TRP A 251 -10.56 -39.71 4.80
C TRP A 251 -9.39 -39.46 5.77
N ASN A 252 -8.42 -40.36 5.86
CA ASN A 252 -7.27 -40.22 6.77
C ASN A 252 -5.97 -39.83 6.04
N ALA A 253 -5.89 -40.06 4.73
CA ALA A 253 -4.69 -39.86 3.93
C ALA A 253 -4.84 -38.71 2.92
N ASN A 254 -3.82 -38.51 2.08
CA ASN A 254 -3.80 -37.39 1.14
C ASN A 254 -4.88 -37.53 0.06
N VAL A 255 -5.43 -36.39 -0.38
CA VAL A 255 -6.41 -36.32 -1.46
C VAL A 255 -5.90 -35.38 -2.53
N THR A 256 -5.85 -35.84 -3.78
CA THR A 256 -5.46 -35.04 -4.94
C THR A 256 -6.58 -35.05 -5.98
N ILE A 257 -6.94 -33.90 -6.52
CA ILE A 257 -7.96 -33.75 -7.57
C ILE A 257 -7.42 -32.86 -8.68
N ASN A 258 -7.34 -33.39 -9.90
CA ASN A 258 -6.82 -32.66 -11.05
C ASN A 258 -7.75 -32.73 -12.26
N ASP A 259 -7.80 -31.66 -13.05
CA ASP A 259 -8.42 -31.63 -14.38
C ASP A 259 -9.90 -32.05 -14.37
N ILE A 260 -10.67 -31.52 -13.43
CA ILE A 260 -12.12 -31.76 -13.29
C ILE A 260 -12.89 -30.47 -13.51
N ALA A 261 -13.97 -30.54 -14.29
CA ALA A 261 -14.88 -29.43 -14.53
C ALA A 261 -16.32 -29.77 -14.10
N MET A 262 -16.93 -28.90 -13.30
CA MET A 262 -18.29 -29.02 -12.78
C MET A 262 -19.09 -27.76 -13.06
N ASN A 263 -20.37 -27.95 -13.42
CA ASN A 263 -21.29 -26.86 -13.65
C ASN A 263 -22.70 -27.20 -13.15
N GLY A 264 -23.35 -26.29 -12.43
CA GLY A 264 -24.77 -26.39 -12.10
C GLY A 264 -25.11 -27.41 -11.01
N THR A 265 -24.23 -27.59 -10.02
CA THR A 265 -24.42 -28.60 -8.97
C THR A 265 -25.58 -28.22 -8.04
N SER A 266 -26.49 -29.17 -7.78
CA SER A 266 -27.70 -28.92 -6.98
C SER A 266 -27.57 -29.47 -5.55
N GLY A 267 -27.98 -28.69 -4.56
CA GLY A 267 -28.11 -29.15 -3.17
C GLY A 267 -26.81 -29.37 -2.37
N SER A 268 -25.63 -29.08 -2.93
CA SER A 268 -24.32 -29.29 -2.28
C SER A 268 -23.29 -28.24 -2.72
N HIS A 269 -22.11 -28.26 -2.10
CA HIS A 269 -20.89 -27.74 -2.71
C HIS A 269 -20.55 -28.58 -3.94
N GLY A 270 -19.89 -28.00 -4.94
CA GLY A 270 -19.47 -28.78 -6.11
C GLY A 270 -18.41 -29.83 -5.74
N ILE A 271 -17.35 -29.43 -5.05
CA ILE A 271 -16.36 -30.36 -4.46
C ILE A 271 -16.30 -30.18 -2.95
N THR A 272 -16.34 -31.29 -2.21
CA THR A 272 -16.13 -31.34 -0.76
C THR A 272 -15.00 -32.33 -0.46
N VAL A 273 -13.97 -31.89 0.24
CA VAL A 273 -12.88 -32.75 0.74
C VAL A 273 -12.74 -32.58 2.24
N VAL A 274 -13.02 -33.64 3.00
CA VAL A 274 -12.82 -33.72 4.45
C VAL A 274 -11.87 -34.87 4.75
N THR A 275 -10.62 -34.54 5.12
CA THR A 275 -9.53 -35.50 5.32
C THR A 275 -8.64 -35.16 6.53
N ASN A 276 -7.75 -36.06 6.95
CA ASN A 276 -6.63 -35.75 7.84
C ASN A 276 -5.30 -35.55 7.10
N GLY A 277 -5.24 -35.88 5.80
CA GLY A 277 -4.03 -35.75 4.99
C GLY A 277 -3.90 -34.39 4.28
N ALA A 278 -2.86 -34.29 3.46
CA ALA A 278 -2.67 -33.14 2.57
C ALA A 278 -3.74 -33.13 1.48
N VAL A 279 -4.10 -31.93 1.01
CA VAL A 279 -5.04 -31.76 -0.11
C VAL A 279 -4.36 -31.01 -1.24
N ASN A 280 -4.39 -31.56 -2.45
CA ASN A 280 -3.81 -30.95 -3.66
C ASN A 280 -4.87 -30.82 -4.74
N LEU A 281 -5.13 -29.61 -5.23
CA LEU A 281 -6.01 -29.37 -6.39
C LEU A 281 -5.23 -28.69 -7.52
N SER A 282 -5.42 -29.16 -8.76
CA SER A 282 -4.89 -28.48 -9.95
C SER A 282 -5.87 -28.47 -11.11
N ASP A 283 -5.98 -27.34 -11.79
CA ASP A 283 -6.75 -27.21 -13.03
C ASP A 283 -8.23 -27.64 -12.88
N VAL A 284 -8.83 -27.22 -11.76
CA VAL A 284 -10.21 -27.56 -11.38
C VAL A 284 -11.15 -26.38 -11.64
N SER A 285 -12.29 -26.65 -12.29
CA SER A 285 -13.34 -25.66 -12.54
C SER A 285 -14.64 -26.10 -11.89
N VAL A 286 -15.21 -25.27 -11.01
CA VAL A 286 -16.50 -25.52 -10.34
C VAL A 286 -17.33 -24.24 -10.35
N GLN A 287 -18.36 -24.22 -11.19
CA GLN A 287 -19.20 -23.04 -11.41
C GLN A 287 -20.68 -23.33 -11.17
N ASN A 288 -21.46 -22.29 -10.86
CA ASN A 288 -22.91 -22.37 -10.69
C ASN A 288 -23.35 -23.44 -9.67
N SER A 289 -22.58 -23.63 -8.59
CA SER A 289 -22.96 -24.53 -7.50
C SER A 289 -23.98 -23.88 -6.58
N ASN A 290 -24.88 -24.69 -6.01
CA ASN A 290 -25.93 -24.19 -5.10
C ASN A 290 -25.39 -23.75 -3.72
N LEU A 291 -24.21 -24.24 -3.32
CA LEU A 291 -23.44 -23.74 -2.18
C LEU A 291 -22.10 -23.16 -2.70
N SER A 292 -20.98 -23.48 -2.04
CA SER A 292 -19.66 -23.06 -2.50
C SER A 292 -19.14 -23.92 -3.66
N GLY A 293 -18.23 -23.39 -4.47
CA GLY A 293 -17.56 -24.17 -5.50
C GLY A 293 -16.76 -25.32 -4.89
N VAL A 294 -15.75 -24.98 -4.09
CA VAL A 294 -14.88 -25.95 -3.42
C VAL A 294 -14.91 -25.73 -1.90
N TYR A 295 -15.09 -26.82 -1.15
CA TYR A 295 -14.99 -26.88 0.30
C TYR A 295 -13.92 -27.89 0.70
N ILE A 296 -12.91 -27.45 1.45
CA ILE A 296 -11.82 -28.28 1.98
C ILE A 296 -11.76 -28.10 3.50
N ASP A 297 -11.74 -29.20 4.24
CA ASP A 297 -11.45 -29.24 5.66
C ASP A 297 -10.46 -30.37 5.96
N ASN A 298 -9.20 -30.02 6.22
CA ASN A 298 -8.19 -30.99 6.63
C ASN A 298 -7.73 -30.83 8.10
N ARG A 299 -8.52 -30.11 8.93
CA ARG A 299 -8.17 -29.82 10.33
C ARG A 299 -8.05 -31.05 11.23
N GLY A 300 -8.48 -32.22 10.76
CA GLY A 300 -8.25 -33.48 11.47
C GLY A 300 -6.76 -33.88 11.51
N GLY A 301 -5.94 -33.36 10.60
CA GLY A 301 -4.48 -33.47 10.59
C GLY A 301 -3.76 -32.12 10.74
N THR A 302 -2.49 -32.09 10.32
CA THR A 302 -1.62 -30.89 10.31
C THR A 302 -0.91 -30.70 8.97
N GLU A 303 -1.34 -31.45 7.95
CA GLU A 303 -0.77 -31.39 6.61
C GLU A 303 -1.32 -30.19 5.83
N ASP A 304 -0.71 -29.89 4.69
CA ASP A 304 -0.96 -28.67 3.94
C ASP A 304 -2.11 -28.80 2.93
N VAL A 305 -2.65 -27.66 2.52
CA VAL A 305 -3.57 -27.53 1.38
C VAL A 305 -2.87 -26.74 0.29
N THR A 306 -2.74 -27.33 -0.91
CA THR A 306 -2.14 -26.69 -2.08
C THR A 306 -3.13 -26.65 -3.24
N ILE A 307 -3.31 -25.47 -3.83
CA ILE A 307 -4.11 -25.25 -5.04
C ILE A 307 -3.21 -24.58 -6.08
N SER A 308 -3.03 -25.22 -7.23
CA SER A 308 -2.13 -24.78 -8.30
C SER A 308 -2.77 -24.89 -9.68
N GLY A 309 -2.08 -24.46 -10.74
CA GLY A 309 -2.64 -24.47 -12.09
C GLY A 309 -3.70 -23.39 -12.28
N THR A 310 -4.64 -23.60 -13.19
CA THR A 310 -5.71 -22.65 -13.53
C THR A 310 -7.04 -23.13 -12.96
N ASN A 311 -7.48 -22.53 -11.84
CA ASN A 311 -8.70 -22.93 -11.17
C ASN A 311 -9.79 -21.87 -11.31
N ASN A 312 -11.02 -22.31 -11.57
CA ASN A 312 -12.17 -21.40 -11.69
C ASN A 312 -13.29 -21.83 -10.74
N PHE A 313 -13.55 -21.04 -9.71
CA PHE A 313 -14.59 -21.24 -8.71
C PHE A 313 -15.60 -20.09 -8.72
N SER A 314 -15.99 -19.62 -9.90
CA SER A 314 -16.88 -18.45 -10.07
C SER A 314 -18.37 -18.80 -10.10
N ASP A 315 -19.20 -17.78 -9.91
CA ASP A 315 -20.66 -17.83 -10.08
C ASP A 315 -21.34 -18.86 -9.16
N ASN A 316 -20.75 -19.19 -8.01
CA ASN A 316 -21.36 -20.09 -7.03
C ASN A 316 -22.26 -19.31 -6.07
N ASN A 317 -23.31 -19.95 -5.57
CA ASN A 317 -24.30 -19.27 -4.75
C ASN A 317 -23.80 -18.96 -3.32
N ASN A 318 -22.69 -19.55 -2.87
CA ASN A 318 -22.04 -19.16 -1.61
C ASN A 318 -20.67 -18.52 -1.84
N ALA A 319 -19.57 -19.17 -1.42
CA ALA A 319 -18.20 -18.75 -1.70
C ALA A 319 -17.63 -19.51 -2.91
N GLY A 320 -16.58 -19.00 -3.55
CA GLY A 320 -15.88 -19.78 -4.57
C GLY A 320 -15.06 -20.91 -3.93
N LEU A 321 -14.25 -20.55 -2.94
CA LEU A 321 -13.33 -21.44 -2.26
C LEU A 321 -13.42 -21.30 -0.74
N LEU A 322 -13.66 -22.40 -0.03
CA LEU A 322 -13.60 -22.49 1.43
C LEU A 322 -12.50 -23.48 1.83
N VAL A 323 -11.51 -23.04 2.59
CA VAL A 323 -10.42 -23.89 3.10
C VAL A 323 -10.28 -23.72 4.60
N PHE A 324 -10.38 -24.83 5.32
CA PHE A 324 -10.08 -24.93 6.74
C PHE A 324 -8.91 -25.90 6.96
N SER A 325 -7.82 -25.42 7.55
CA SER A 325 -6.59 -26.20 7.76
C SER A 325 -5.97 -25.97 9.14
N ARG A 326 -4.96 -26.77 9.46
CA ARG A 326 -3.98 -26.52 10.54
C ARG A 326 -2.55 -26.36 10.00
N GLY A 327 -2.29 -26.88 8.81
CA GLY A 327 -1.03 -26.73 8.07
C GLY A 327 -1.03 -25.45 7.23
N ASP A 328 -0.10 -25.38 6.29
CA ASP A 328 -0.01 -24.28 5.35
C ASP A 328 -1.19 -24.32 4.36
N ILE A 329 -1.61 -23.14 3.89
CA ILE A 329 -2.53 -22.99 2.76
C ILE A 329 -1.79 -22.23 1.67
N SER A 330 -1.55 -22.87 0.53
CA SER A 330 -0.90 -22.26 -0.63
C SER A 330 -1.82 -22.31 -1.84
N THR A 331 -2.22 -21.15 -2.37
CA THR A 331 -3.10 -21.06 -3.53
C THR A 331 -2.48 -20.21 -4.64
N SER A 332 -2.50 -20.68 -5.88
CA SER A 332 -2.09 -19.93 -7.06
C SER A 332 -3.05 -20.15 -8.21
N GLY A 333 -3.28 -19.11 -9.02
CA GLY A 333 -4.07 -19.23 -10.26
C GLY A 333 -5.56 -19.48 -10.02
N VAL A 334 -6.12 -18.95 -8.93
CA VAL A 334 -7.55 -19.09 -8.61
C VAL A 334 -8.33 -17.91 -9.16
N THR A 335 -9.43 -18.19 -9.87
CA THR A 335 -10.45 -17.21 -10.24
C THR A 335 -11.74 -17.56 -9.52
N ALA A 336 -12.18 -16.75 -8.57
CA ALA A 336 -13.42 -16.94 -7.83
C ALA A 336 -14.23 -15.65 -7.81
N ASN A 337 -14.92 -15.40 -8.93
CA ASN A 337 -15.68 -14.17 -9.15
C ASN A 337 -17.19 -14.40 -8.99
N ASN A 338 -17.92 -13.33 -8.71
CA ASN A 338 -19.39 -13.29 -8.72
C ASN A 338 -20.04 -14.36 -7.82
N ASN A 339 -19.39 -14.75 -6.73
CA ASN A 339 -19.99 -15.66 -5.76
C ASN A 339 -20.93 -14.87 -4.85
N THR A 340 -22.18 -15.31 -4.71
CA THR A 340 -23.28 -14.37 -4.44
C THR A 340 -23.56 -14.08 -2.97
N ILE A 341 -23.22 -14.97 -2.03
CA ILE A 341 -23.54 -14.77 -0.60
C ILE A 341 -22.30 -14.38 0.19
N GLU A 342 -21.24 -15.17 0.14
CA GLU A 342 -20.01 -15.02 0.93
C GLU A 342 -18.84 -14.48 0.09
N SER A 343 -17.64 -14.49 0.68
CA SER A 343 -16.40 -14.07 0.01
C SER A 343 -16.03 -14.95 -1.18
N GLY A 344 -15.25 -14.40 -2.12
CA GLY A 344 -14.69 -15.18 -3.24
C GLY A 344 -13.84 -16.36 -2.75
N ALA A 345 -12.98 -16.12 -1.75
CA ALA A 345 -12.29 -17.16 -1.02
C ALA A 345 -12.25 -16.89 0.50
N ILE A 346 -12.36 -17.95 1.29
CA ILE A 346 -12.14 -17.95 2.74
C ILE A 346 -11.06 -18.98 3.06
N LEU A 347 -9.94 -18.52 3.61
CA LEU A 347 -8.78 -19.34 3.95
C LEU A 347 -8.50 -19.22 5.44
N ASP A 348 -8.78 -20.27 6.20
CA ASP A 348 -8.61 -20.29 7.65
C ASP A 348 -7.68 -21.43 8.07
N ASN A 349 -6.50 -21.08 8.58
CA ASN A 349 -5.63 -22.01 9.28
C ASN A 349 -5.31 -21.59 10.73
N ALA A 350 -6.15 -20.73 11.32
CA ALA A 350 -5.99 -20.20 12.67
C ALA A 350 -6.09 -21.26 13.76
N SER A 351 -6.56 -22.46 13.43
CA SER A 351 -6.57 -23.61 14.34
C SER A 351 -5.21 -24.32 14.45
N GLY A 352 -4.22 -23.91 13.65
CA GLY A 352 -2.85 -24.41 13.64
C GLY A 352 -1.81 -23.28 13.65
N SER A 353 -0.65 -23.52 13.04
CA SER A 353 0.47 -22.57 12.98
C SER A 353 1.06 -22.43 11.58
N GLY A 354 0.36 -22.92 10.56
CA GLY A 354 0.80 -22.80 9.17
C GLY A 354 0.71 -21.37 8.66
N ASN A 355 1.34 -21.12 7.52
CA ASN A 355 1.27 -19.87 6.78
C ASN A 355 0.17 -19.92 5.72
N VAL A 356 -0.28 -18.75 5.28
CA VAL A 356 -1.17 -18.62 4.12
C VAL A 356 -0.44 -17.86 3.02
N SER A 357 -0.37 -18.42 1.82
CA SER A 357 0.24 -17.79 0.65
C SER A 357 -0.71 -17.86 -0.54
N VAL A 358 -1.08 -16.70 -1.07
CA VAL A 358 -1.98 -16.55 -2.21
C VAL A 358 -1.26 -15.80 -3.31
N SER A 359 -1.28 -16.33 -4.54
CA SER A 359 -0.70 -15.62 -5.68
C SER A 359 -1.49 -15.71 -6.96
N ASN A 360 -1.31 -14.75 -7.86
CA ASN A 360 -1.85 -14.77 -9.23
C ASN A 360 -3.35 -15.11 -9.27
N SER A 361 -4.15 -14.50 -8.41
CA SER A 361 -5.55 -14.90 -8.18
C SER A 361 -6.50 -13.71 -8.26
N THR A 362 -7.73 -13.96 -8.69
CA THR A 362 -8.76 -12.95 -8.94
C THR A 362 -10.04 -13.29 -8.16
N PHE A 363 -10.57 -12.30 -7.45
CA PHE A 363 -11.74 -12.41 -6.58
C PHE A 363 -12.66 -11.18 -6.73
N ASN A 364 -13.28 -11.02 -7.89
CA ASN A 364 -14.09 -9.84 -8.21
C ASN A 364 -15.59 -10.08 -8.03
N GLY A 365 -16.32 -9.04 -7.64
CA GLY A 365 -17.80 -9.06 -7.69
C GLY A 365 -18.44 -10.01 -6.69
N ASN A 366 -17.76 -10.36 -5.59
CA ASN A 366 -18.27 -11.32 -4.63
C ASN A 366 -19.11 -10.66 -3.53
N GLY A 367 -20.04 -11.44 -2.99
CA GLY A 367 -20.82 -11.11 -1.81
C GLY A 367 -22.16 -10.42 -2.08
N SER A 368 -23.06 -10.59 -1.12
CA SER A 368 -24.26 -9.75 -0.97
C SER A 368 -24.56 -9.41 0.50
N ASN A 369 -23.66 -9.80 1.41
CA ASN A 369 -23.77 -9.59 2.85
C ASN A 369 -22.63 -8.68 3.35
N THR A 370 -22.83 -8.07 4.51
CA THR A 370 -21.89 -7.10 5.12
C THR A 370 -20.66 -7.74 5.77
N ASP A 371 -20.18 -8.90 5.28
CA ASP A 371 -18.91 -9.52 5.68
C ASP A 371 -18.31 -10.32 4.50
N ALA A 372 -18.75 -10.02 3.27
CA ALA A 372 -18.35 -10.74 2.07
C ALA A 372 -17.28 -9.96 1.31
N HIS A 373 -16.07 -10.50 1.38
CA HIS A 373 -14.84 -9.92 0.84
C HIS A 373 -14.49 -10.53 -0.52
N GLY A 374 -13.55 -9.95 -1.27
CA GLY A 374 -12.93 -10.69 -2.36
C GLY A 374 -12.21 -11.93 -1.82
N ILE A 375 -11.31 -11.70 -0.87
CA ILE A 375 -10.63 -12.76 -0.12
C ILE A 375 -10.61 -12.45 1.38
N TRP A 376 -10.93 -13.44 2.19
CA TRP A 376 -10.79 -13.39 3.64
C TRP A 376 -9.79 -14.44 4.12
N VAL A 377 -8.80 -14.02 4.93
CA VAL A 377 -7.75 -14.88 5.46
C VAL A 377 -7.68 -14.79 6.97
N GLN A 378 -7.68 -15.93 7.66
CA GLN A 378 -7.36 -16.03 9.08
C GLN A 378 -6.19 -17.00 9.29
N SER A 379 -5.17 -16.57 10.03
CA SER A 379 -3.95 -17.35 10.26
C SER A 379 -3.25 -17.00 11.57
N ASN A 380 -2.59 -17.97 12.20
CA ASN A 380 -1.63 -17.70 13.27
C ASN A 380 -0.18 -17.59 12.77
N GLY A 381 0.08 -18.02 11.53
CA GLY A 381 1.37 -17.86 10.85
C GLY A 381 1.43 -16.58 10.03
N ASN A 382 2.41 -16.51 9.13
CA ASN A 382 2.54 -15.39 8.21
C ASN A 382 1.48 -15.48 7.11
N VAL A 383 1.11 -14.33 6.56
CA VAL A 383 0.22 -14.21 5.40
C VAL A 383 0.93 -13.48 4.27
N THR A 384 0.94 -14.07 3.08
CA THR A 384 1.49 -13.46 1.86
C THR A 384 0.43 -13.39 0.77
N LEU A 385 0.13 -12.19 0.27
CA LEU A 385 -0.73 -11.95 -0.88
C LEU A 385 0.08 -11.29 -2.00
N ASN A 386 0.15 -11.90 -3.19
CA ASN A 386 0.94 -11.36 -4.30
C ASN A 386 0.22 -11.49 -5.65
N TYR A 387 0.12 -10.42 -6.43
CA TYR A 387 -0.65 -10.44 -7.68
C TYR A 387 -2.12 -10.82 -7.47
N ILE A 388 -2.77 -10.19 -6.49
CA ILE A 388 -4.19 -10.37 -6.20
C ILE A 388 -4.98 -9.26 -6.88
N THR A 389 -6.09 -9.62 -7.52
CA THR A 389 -7.08 -8.65 -8.01
C THR A 389 -8.41 -8.95 -7.34
N ALA A 390 -8.91 -8.05 -6.50
CA ALA A 390 -10.18 -8.22 -5.81
C ALA A 390 -10.95 -6.91 -5.79
N ASN A 391 -11.72 -6.70 -6.87
CA ASN A 391 -12.44 -5.47 -7.14
C ASN A 391 -13.95 -5.68 -7.10
N ASN A 392 -14.71 -4.62 -6.86
CA ASN A 392 -16.17 -4.65 -6.91
C ASN A 392 -16.81 -5.65 -5.93
N ASN A 393 -16.13 -5.97 -4.83
CA ASN A 393 -16.69 -6.84 -3.80
C ASN A 393 -17.62 -6.04 -2.88
N TYR A 394 -18.59 -6.74 -2.32
CA TYR A 394 -19.65 -6.11 -1.54
C TYR A 394 -19.12 -5.42 -0.28
N TYR A 395 -18.17 -6.04 0.42
CA TYR A 395 -17.52 -5.51 1.61
C TYR A 395 -16.12 -4.98 1.27
N ALA A 396 -15.06 -5.77 1.49
CA ALA A 396 -13.69 -5.35 1.17
C ALA A 396 -13.08 -6.16 0.03
N GLY A 397 -12.03 -5.62 -0.60
CA GLY A 397 -11.25 -6.36 -1.59
C GLY A 397 -10.52 -7.54 -0.95
N ALA A 398 -9.79 -7.28 0.13
CA ALA A 398 -9.17 -8.30 0.96
C ALA A 398 -9.28 -7.96 2.44
N SER A 399 -9.55 -8.98 3.26
CA SER A 399 -9.49 -8.87 4.72
C SER A 399 -8.53 -9.93 5.27
N VAL A 400 -7.49 -9.48 5.95
CA VAL A 400 -6.43 -10.32 6.54
C VAL A 400 -6.50 -10.20 8.06
N GLY A 401 -7.06 -11.22 8.71
CA GLY A 401 -7.52 -11.20 10.09
C GLY A 401 -9.04 -11.03 10.15
N ASN A 402 -9.60 -10.84 11.35
CA ASN A 402 -11.03 -10.58 11.50
C ASN A 402 -11.28 -9.46 12.52
N TYR A 403 -11.79 -8.35 12.00
CA TYR A 403 -12.22 -7.16 12.73
C TYR A 403 -13.29 -7.44 13.78
N ASN A 404 -14.39 -8.08 13.35
CA ASN A 404 -15.61 -8.28 14.16
C ASN A 404 -15.39 -9.10 15.44
N THR A 405 -14.26 -9.79 15.55
CA THR A 405 -13.93 -10.69 16.66
C THR A 405 -12.60 -10.38 17.34
N ASP A 406 -11.92 -9.28 16.99
CA ASP A 406 -10.56 -8.95 17.44
C ASP A 406 -9.56 -10.11 17.21
N ASN A 407 -9.75 -10.89 16.13
CA ASN A 407 -8.92 -12.04 15.82
C ASN A 407 -7.80 -11.64 14.87
N PHE A 408 -6.70 -11.17 15.45
CA PHE A 408 -5.50 -10.79 14.72
C PHE A 408 -4.77 -11.98 14.11
N ILE A 409 -4.07 -11.72 13.01
CA ILE A 409 -3.06 -12.62 12.48
C ILE A 409 -1.89 -12.71 13.47
N GLY A 410 -1.49 -13.94 13.80
CA GLY A 410 -0.40 -14.18 14.74
C GLY A 410 1.00 -13.84 14.21
N GLY A 411 1.19 -13.87 12.89
CA GLY A 411 2.46 -13.59 12.21
C GLY A 411 2.49 -12.26 11.45
N ASN A 412 3.47 -12.14 10.54
CA ASN A 412 3.66 -10.98 9.68
C ASN A 412 2.77 -11.06 8.43
N VAL A 413 2.44 -9.91 7.86
CA VAL A 413 1.61 -9.79 6.64
C VAL A 413 2.42 -9.10 5.54
N PHE A 414 2.50 -9.75 4.38
CA PHE A 414 3.20 -9.25 3.20
C PHE A 414 2.24 -9.16 2.01
N ILE A 415 1.98 -7.97 1.51
CA ILE A 415 1.05 -7.75 0.39
C ILE A 415 1.78 -6.99 -0.71
N SER A 416 1.76 -7.55 -1.93
CA SER A 416 2.42 -6.91 -3.06
C SER A 416 1.73 -7.09 -4.40
N ASN A 417 1.98 -6.15 -5.31
CA ASN A 417 1.53 -6.19 -6.71
C ASN A 417 0.03 -6.45 -6.86
N SER A 418 -0.79 -5.90 -5.96
CA SER A 418 -2.21 -6.26 -5.83
C SER A 418 -3.13 -5.06 -6.05
N THR A 419 -4.40 -5.31 -6.37
CA THR A 419 -5.41 -4.29 -6.67
C THR A 419 -6.73 -4.60 -5.96
N PHE A 420 -7.26 -3.62 -5.25
CA PHE A 420 -8.45 -3.69 -4.41
C PHE A 420 -9.34 -2.47 -4.62
N ASN A 421 -9.91 -2.32 -5.82
CA ASN A 421 -10.67 -1.13 -6.21
C ASN A 421 -12.18 -1.34 -6.16
N GLN A 422 -12.92 -0.25 -5.94
CA GLN A 422 -14.38 -0.23 -6.06
C GLN A 422 -15.08 -1.23 -5.14
N ASN A 423 -14.49 -1.55 -3.99
CA ASN A 423 -15.12 -2.38 -2.97
C ASN A 423 -16.00 -1.49 -2.06
N GLY A 424 -16.88 -2.10 -1.26
CA GLY A 424 -17.79 -1.37 -0.39
C GLY A 424 -18.98 -0.74 -1.12
N LEU A 425 -19.47 -1.35 -2.21
CA LEU A 425 -20.47 -0.76 -3.13
C LEU A 425 -21.80 -0.31 -2.50
N VAL A 426 -22.11 -0.73 -1.28
CA VAL A 426 -23.37 -0.37 -0.57
C VAL A 426 -23.19 -0.09 0.92
N SER A 427 -21.95 -0.01 1.42
CA SER A 427 -21.65 0.21 2.84
C SER A 427 -20.21 0.68 3.02
N ASP A 428 -19.96 1.39 4.12
CA ASP A 428 -18.70 2.05 4.48
C ASP A 428 -17.51 1.06 4.64
N TRP A 429 -17.00 0.45 3.55
CA TRP A 429 -15.91 -0.54 3.63
C TRP A 429 -14.83 -0.42 2.54
N ASP A 430 -13.78 -1.20 2.75
CA ASP A 430 -12.42 -0.83 2.42
C ASP A 430 -11.85 -1.56 1.19
N GLY A 431 -10.76 -1.05 0.64
CA GLY A 431 -9.98 -1.82 -0.31
C GLY A 431 -9.32 -3.02 0.37
N LEU A 432 -8.57 -2.75 1.44
CA LEU A 432 -7.76 -3.73 2.14
C LEU A 432 -7.79 -3.51 3.65
N ASP A 433 -8.17 -4.55 4.37
CA ASP A 433 -8.10 -4.62 5.83
C ASP A 433 -6.97 -5.54 6.30
N VAL A 434 -6.16 -5.07 7.23
CA VAL A 434 -5.07 -5.85 7.84
C VAL A 434 -5.06 -5.71 9.36
N PHE A 435 -5.36 -6.83 10.03
CA PHE A 435 -5.30 -6.97 11.48
C PHE A 435 -4.21 -7.99 11.83
N ALA A 436 -3.01 -7.52 12.13
CA ALA A 436 -1.86 -8.36 12.45
C ALA A 436 -1.27 -8.00 13.81
N LEU A 437 -0.63 -8.98 14.47
CA LEU A 437 0.25 -8.74 15.62
C LEU A 437 1.71 -8.53 15.19
N GLY A 438 2.10 -9.08 14.03
CA GLY A 438 3.41 -8.93 13.44
C GLY A 438 3.53 -7.74 12.49
N ASP A 439 4.70 -7.62 11.85
CA ASP A 439 4.98 -6.56 10.89
C ASP A 439 4.07 -6.65 9.66
N VAL A 440 3.71 -5.50 9.10
CA VAL A 440 2.91 -5.35 7.88
C VAL A 440 3.73 -4.65 6.81
N GLU A 441 3.96 -5.32 5.69
CA GLU A 441 4.61 -4.75 4.50
C GLU A 441 3.64 -4.74 3.31
N ILE A 442 3.39 -3.55 2.78
CA ILE A 442 2.55 -3.32 1.60
C ILE A 442 3.40 -2.65 0.53
N ASN A 443 3.53 -3.28 -0.65
CA ASN A 443 4.37 -2.76 -1.72
C ASN A 443 3.72 -2.90 -3.10
N ASN A 444 3.62 -1.80 -3.85
CA ASN A 444 3.01 -1.79 -5.18
C ASN A 444 1.56 -2.28 -5.14
N VAL A 445 0.74 -1.67 -4.29
CA VAL A 445 -0.69 -2.00 -4.12
C VAL A 445 -1.55 -0.79 -4.47
N THR A 446 -2.67 -1.03 -5.15
CA THR A 446 -3.65 0.00 -5.50
C THR A 446 -5.00 -0.32 -4.85
N ALA A 447 -5.58 0.63 -4.13
CA ALA A 447 -6.92 0.53 -3.56
C ALA A 447 -7.67 1.86 -3.73
N ASN A 448 -8.26 2.03 -4.91
CA ASN A 448 -8.95 3.26 -5.30
C ASN A 448 -10.47 3.07 -5.34
N GLU A 449 -11.19 4.18 -5.22
CA GLU A 449 -12.64 4.24 -5.42
C GLU A 449 -13.42 3.30 -4.47
N ASN A 450 -12.89 3.01 -3.28
CA ASN A 450 -13.59 2.18 -2.29
C ASN A 450 -14.57 3.00 -1.46
N GLY A 451 -15.62 2.34 -0.97
CA GLY A 451 -16.73 2.96 -0.23
C GLY A 451 -16.37 3.50 1.16
N TYR A 452 -15.15 3.27 1.65
CA TYR A 452 -14.63 3.88 2.88
C TYR A 452 -13.13 4.15 2.78
N THR A 453 -12.24 3.27 3.27
CA THR A 453 -10.79 3.49 3.14
C THR A 453 -10.11 2.66 2.05
N GLY A 454 -9.00 3.18 1.51
CA GLY A 454 -8.14 2.40 0.63
C GLY A 454 -7.47 1.27 1.42
N PHE A 455 -6.72 1.62 2.47
CA PHE A 455 -6.05 0.67 3.37
C PHE A 455 -6.42 0.94 4.84
N TRP A 456 -6.94 -0.06 5.53
CA TRP A 456 -7.15 -0.06 6.97
C TRP A 456 -6.19 -1.02 7.67
N ILE A 457 -5.34 -0.52 8.56
CA ILE A 457 -4.34 -1.33 9.27
C ILE A 457 -4.41 -1.08 10.77
N GLY A 458 -4.69 -2.13 11.55
CA GLY A 458 -4.38 -2.18 12.98
C GLY A 458 -5.40 -1.59 13.97
N ASP A 459 -6.51 -1.00 13.53
CA ASP A 459 -7.59 -0.59 14.43
C ASP A 459 -8.77 -1.58 14.40
N SER A 460 -9.23 -2.01 15.56
CA SER A 460 -10.60 -2.50 15.74
C SER A 460 -11.33 -1.48 16.60
N ASP A 461 -12.63 -1.22 16.38
CA ASP A 461 -13.49 -0.26 17.13
C ASP A 461 -13.28 -0.15 18.68
N ASN A 462 -12.52 -1.08 19.30
CA ASN A 462 -12.12 -1.13 20.70
C ASN A 462 -10.61 -0.93 21.01
N GLY A 463 -9.77 -0.44 20.08
CA GLY A 463 -8.46 0.15 20.39
C GLY A 463 -7.35 -0.81 20.81
N THR A 464 -7.13 -1.90 20.06
CA THR A 464 -5.88 -2.66 20.14
C THR A 464 -5.04 -2.41 18.89
N PRO A 465 -4.06 -1.49 18.93
CA PRO A 465 -3.16 -1.23 17.81
C PRO A 465 -2.40 -2.48 17.38
N ASN A 466 -1.93 -2.50 16.13
CA ASN A 466 -0.96 -3.49 15.69
C ASN A 466 0.31 -3.44 16.57
N GLY A 467 0.88 -4.62 16.90
CA GLY A 467 2.12 -4.75 17.67
C GLY A 467 3.40 -4.51 16.86
N GLY A 468 3.34 -4.65 15.53
CA GLY A 468 4.47 -4.61 14.61
C GLY A 468 4.60 -3.32 13.81
N SER A 469 5.71 -3.19 13.07
CA SER A 469 5.92 -2.06 12.14
C SER A 469 5.00 -2.12 10.93
N VAL A 470 4.66 -0.96 10.36
CA VAL A 470 3.81 -0.83 9.17
C VAL A 470 4.57 -0.07 8.09
N HIS A 471 4.95 -0.76 7.02
CA HIS A 471 5.70 -0.22 5.89
C HIS A 471 4.87 -0.25 4.61
N ILE A 472 4.56 0.91 4.06
CA ILE A 472 3.77 1.06 2.84
C ILE A 472 4.60 1.78 1.77
N GLN A 473 4.80 1.12 0.62
CA GLN A 473 5.67 1.63 -0.43
C GLN A 473 5.04 1.51 -1.82
N ASN A 474 5.31 2.48 -2.69
CA ASN A 474 4.92 2.49 -4.10
C ASN A 474 3.41 2.22 -4.31
N SER A 475 2.56 2.69 -3.41
CA SER A 475 1.14 2.30 -3.36
C SER A 475 0.22 3.51 -3.57
N THR A 476 -1.00 3.25 -4.03
CA THR A 476 -1.98 4.29 -4.39
C THR A 476 -3.35 4.02 -3.77
N THR A 477 -3.95 5.04 -3.17
CA THR A 477 -5.26 5.01 -2.51
C THR A 477 -6.03 6.29 -2.82
N ASN A 478 -6.50 6.42 -4.05
CA ASN A 478 -7.19 7.62 -4.52
C ASN A 478 -8.71 7.44 -4.55
N ASP A 479 -9.41 8.58 -4.47
CA ASP A 479 -10.84 8.66 -4.75
C ASP A 479 -11.69 7.74 -3.84
N ASN A 480 -11.20 7.42 -2.64
CA ASN A 480 -11.98 6.66 -1.64
C ASN A 480 -12.96 7.60 -0.90
N ASP A 481 -14.07 7.05 -0.43
CA ASP A 481 -15.15 7.84 0.16
C ASP A 481 -14.82 8.39 1.56
N TYR A 482 -13.79 7.88 2.25
CA TYR A 482 -13.30 8.35 3.56
C TYR A 482 -11.79 8.63 3.55
N ASP A 483 -10.97 7.93 4.35
CA ASP A 483 -9.51 8.06 4.37
C ASP A 483 -8.90 7.33 3.19
N GLY A 484 -7.78 7.78 2.65
CA GLY A 484 -7.04 6.90 1.73
C GLY A 484 -6.28 5.78 2.44
N ILE A 485 -5.61 6.10 3.54
CA ILE A 485 -4.90 5.12 4.39
C ILE A 485 -5.14 5.46 5.86
N SER A 486 -5.56 4.49 6.64
CA SER A 486 -5.66 4.56 8.10
C SER A 486 -4.76 3.50 8.76
N VAL A 487 -3.88 3.93 9.66
CA VAL A 487 -2.94 3.05 10.39
C VAL A 487 -2.99 3.34 11.89
N ASP A 488 -3.21 2.30 12.69
CA ASP A 488 -2.97 2.31 14.14
C ASP A 488 -2.00 1.19 14.54
N THR A 489 -0.86 1.55 15.12
CA THR A 489 0.18 0.60 15.54
C THR A 489 0.95 1.07 16.77
N THR A 490 1.73 0.18 17.39
CA THR A 490 2.79 0.52 18.35
C THR A 490 4.18 0.54 17.70
N GLY A 491 4.30 0.06 16.46
CA GLY A 491 5.53 -0.01 15.70
C GLY A 491 5.88 1.29 14.97
N GLU A 492 6.98 1.24 14.22
CA GLU A 492 7.34 2.29 13.25
C GLU A 492 6.31 2.32 12.11
N ILE A 493 6.00 3.52 11.62
CA ILE A 493 5.22 3.71 10.39
C ILE A 493 6.14 4.32 9.33
N LEU A 494 6.29 3.65 8.19
CA LEU A 494 7.07 4.14 7.04
C LEU A 494 6.20 4.18 5.78
N LEU A 495 5.98 5.37 5.24
CA LEU A 495 5.38 5.57 3.92
C LEU A 495 6.43 6.08 2.94
N LYS A 496 6.55 5.43 1.77
CA LYS A 496 7.49 5.84 0.71
C LYS A 496 6.91 5.72 -0.69
N ASN A 497 6.95 6.79 -1.46
CA ASN A 497 6.37 6.83 -2.80
C ASN A 497 4.87 6.48 -2.79
N VAL A 498 4.13 7.02 -1.83
CA VAL A 498 2.68 6.78 -1.66
C VAL A 498 1.89 7.92 -2.26
N ILE A 499 0.76 7.60 -2.90
CA ILE A 499 -0.14 8.58 -3.50
C ILE A 499 -1.55 8.34 -2.94
N SER A 500 -2.08 9.31 -2.21
CA SER A 500 -3.42 9.23 -1.61
C SER A 500 -4.17 10.55 -1.77
N ASN A 501 -4.82 10.73 -2.93
CA ASN A 501 -5.48 11.98 -3.31
C ASN A 501 -6.99 11.80 -3.46
N ASN A 502 -7.69 12.93 -3.37
CA ASN A 502 -9.12 13.03 -3.64
C ASN A 502 -9.96 12.07 -2.77
N ASN A 503 -9.50 11.69 -1.58
CA ASN A 503 -10.31 10.91 -0.66
C ASN A 503 -11.26 11.87 0.04
N ILE A 504 -12.55 11.79 -0.29
CA ILE A 504 -13.49 12.93 -0.16
C ILE A 504 -14.13 13.06 1.22
N GLY A 505 -14.12 12.00 2.02
CA GLY A 505 -14.81 11.98 3.31
C GLY A 505 -13.94 12.43 4.47
N ASN A 506 -12.63 12.27 4.37
CA ASN A 506 -11.68 12.55 5.46
C ASN A 506 -10.24 12.73 4.93
N ASP A 507 -9.24 12.10 5.56
CA ASP A 507 -7.82 12.40 5.37
C ASP A 507 -7.23 11.74 4.11
N GLY A 508 -6.16 12.34 3.59
CA GLY A 508 -5.27 11.63 2.68
C GLY A 508 -4.68 10.39 3.35
N ILE A 509 -4.10 10.60 4.53
CA ILE A 509 -3.58 9.55 5.41
C ILE A 509 -3.81 9.93 6.88
N SER A 510 -4.15 8.93 7.70
CA SER A 510 -4.37 9.05 9.13
C SER A 510 -3.46 8.02 9.84
N LEU A 511 -2.42 8.50 10.53
CA LEU A 511 -1.31 7.68 11.03
C LEU A 511 -1.13 7.81 12.54
N TYR A 512 -1.36 6.71 13.26
CA TYR A 512 -1.31 6.66 14.72
C TYR A 512 -0.29 5.63 15.18
N ASN A 513 0.75 6.09 15.89
CA ASN A 513 1.56 5.20 16.72
C ASN A 513 1.81 5.71 18.14
N SER A 514 0.84 6.47 18.66
CA SER A 514 0.86 7.10 20.00
C SER A 514 1.08 6.13 21.17
N ASN A 515 0.85 4.83 20.98
CA ASN A 515 1.08 3.80 21.99
C ASN A 515 2.52 3.21 21.96
N GLY A 516 3.37 3.61 21.03
CA GLY A 516 4.76 3.16 20.90
C GLY A 516 5.76 4.30 20.63
N THR A 517 7.01 4.15 21.06
CA THR A 517 8.03 5.21 20.93
C THR A 517 8.75 5.22 19.58
N SER A 518 8.27 4.45 18.61
CA SER A 518 8.85 4.34 17.27
C SER A 518 8.46 5.56 16.42
N GLU A 519 9.18 5.81 15.33
CA GLU A 519 8.95 7.00 14.50
C GLU A 519 7.89 6.81 13.41
N ILE A 520 7.38 7.94 12.92
CA ILE A 520 6.61 8.05 11.68
C ILE A 520 7.49 8.72 10.63
N ILE A 521 7.72 8.06 9.50
CA ILE A 521 8.51 8.56 8.39
C ILE A 521 7.69 8.56 7.10
N ILE A 522 7.63 9.71 6.42
CA ILE A 522 6.94 9.86 5.14
C ILE A 522 7.90 10.45 4.11
N ILE A 523 8.13 9.74 3.00
CA ILE A 523 9.12 10.11 1.98
C ILE A 523 8.48 10.09 0.58
N ASN A 524 8.75 11.12 -0.22
CA ASN A 524 8.39 11.18 -1.65
C ASN A 524 6.91 10.89 -1.93
N SER A 525 5.99 11.42 -1.11
CA SER A 525 4.57 11.03 -1.13
C SER A 525 3.64 12.21 -1.38
N GLN A 526 2.44 11.95 -1.89
CA GLN A 526 1.47 12.96 -2.32
C GLN A 526 0.09 12.72 -1.73
N PHE A 527 -0.51 13.76 -1.13
CA PHE A 527 -1.77 13.74 -0.40
C PHE A 527 -2.63 14.97 -0.70
N ASN A 528 -3.10 15.09 -1.95
CA ASN A 528 -3.77 16.29 -2.45
C ASN A 528 -5.30 16.16 -2.52
N ASN A 529 -5.99 17.28 -2.33
CA ASN A 529 -7.43 17.44 -2.52
C ASN A 529 -8.30 16.46 -1.70
N ASN A 530 -7.85 16.09 -0.50
CA ASN A 530 -8.63 15.26 0.41
C ASN A 530 -9.68 16.09 1.18
N GLY A 531 -10.66 15.39 1.72
CA GLY A 531 -11.86 15.92 2.35
C GLY A 531 -11.64 16.59 3.71
N ASP A 532 -10.53 16.26 4.38
CA ASP A 532 -10.06 16.92 5.61
C ASP A 532 -8.57 17.25 5.46
N GLU A 533 -7.67 16.64 6.23
CA GLU A 533 -6.24 16.87 6.17
C GLU A 533 -5.55 16.07 5.03
N GLY A 534 -4.42 16.59 4.55
CA GLY A 534 -3.54 15.79 3.69
C GLY A 534 -2.81 14.69 4.46
N VAL A 535 -2.29 15.05 5.63
CA VAL A 535 -1.55 14.16 6.53
C VAL A 535 -2.02 14.42 7.95
N ASP A 536 -2.65 13.45 8.57
CA ASP A 536 -2.95 13.45 10.00
C ASP A 536 -2.03 12.43 10.69
N ALA A 537 -1.15 12.89 11.59
CA ALA A 537 -0.11 12.03 12.18
C ALA A 537 0.13 12.28 13.67
N TYR A 538 -0.10 11.25 14.48
CA TYR A 538 0.10 11.25 15.93
C TYR A 538 1.11 10.18 16.34
N SER A 539 2.24 10.62 16.91
CA SER A 539 3.33 9.74 17.31
C SER A 539 3.77 9.94 18.75
N ALA A 540 4.20 8.87 19.41
CA ALA A 540 4.97 8.98 20.64
C ALA A 540 6.50 9.03 20.38
N GLY A 541 6.92 8.88 19.11
CA GLY A 541 8.30 9.06 18.62
C GLY A 541 8.47 10.35 17.80
N SER A 542 9.50 10.40 16.96
CA SER A 542 9.68 11.50 16.00
C SER A 542 8.75 11.36 14.80
N ILE A 543 8.41 12.51 14.19
CA ILE A 543 7.72 12.56 12.90
C ILE A 543 8.63 13.23 11.88
N THR A 544 8.89 12.55 10.76
CA THR A 544 9.72 13.06 9.67
C THR A 544 8.99 13.02 8.33
N LEU A 545 8.83 14.19 7.70
CA LEU A 545 8.32 14.35 6.34
C LEU A 545 9.46 14.82 5.43
N ASN A 546 9.69 14.12 4.31
CA ASN A 546 10.70 14.52 3.33
C ASN A 546 10.17 14.37 1.90
N ASN A 547 10.12 15.47 1.15
CA ASN A 547 9.55 15.50 -0.20
C ASN A 547 8.08 15.06 -0.19
N VAL A 548 7.28 15.65 0.71
CA VAL A 548 5.84 15.43 0.84
C VAL A 548 5.08 16.56 0.18
N ILE A 549 4.02 16.24 -0.56
CA ILE A 549 3.17 17.20 -1.24
C ILE A 549 1.73 16.99 -0.76
N ALA A 550 1.17 17.94 -0.01
CA ALA A 550 -0.20 17.89 0.50
C ALA A 550 -0.90 19.24 0.29
N ASN A 551 -1.40 19.42 -0.93
CA ASN A 551 -2.00 20.65 -1.43
C ASN A 551 -3.51 20.49 -1.69
N GLY A 552 -4.25 21.58 -1.55
CA GLY A 552 -5.66 21.62 -1.95
C GLY A 552 -6.59 20.82 -1.03
N ASN A 553 -6.13 20.40 0.14
CA ASN A 553 -6.95 19.70 1.13
C ASN A 553 -7.96 20.66 1.77
N LEU A 554 -9.12 20.16 2.18
CA LEU A 554 -10.21 21.02 2.66
C LEU A 554 -9.93 21.63 4.04
N ASP A 555 -9.10 20.98 4.86
CA ASP A 555 -8.61 21.52 6.13
C ASP A 555 -7.10 21.82 6.04
N ASP A 556 -6.26 21.18 6.85
CA ASP A 556 -4.82 21.39 6.88
C ASP A 556 -4.06 20.57 5.82
N GLY A 557 -2.88 21.06 5.41
CA GLY A 557 -1.96 20.25 4.59
C GLY A 557 -1.36 19.09 5.39
N ALA A 558 -1.01 19.35 6.65
CA ALA A 558 -0.58 18.35 7.60
C ALA A 558 -0.86 18.80 9.05
N ASP A 559 -1.45 17.92 9.87
CA ASP A 559 -1.50 18.03 11.32
C ASP A 559 -0.59 16.98 11.95
N LEU A 560 0.39 17.44 12.74
CA LEU A 560 1.49 16.62 13.24
C LEU A 560 1.62 16.78 14.77
N GLU A 561 1.31 15.73 15.52
CA GLU A 561 1.45 15.75 16.98
C GLU A 561 2.42 14.67 17.46
N ASN A 562 3.41 15.08 18.26
CA ASN A 562 4.20 14.16 19.04
C ASN A 562 4.30 14.49 20.53
N CYS A 563 3.28 15.15 21.06
CA CYS A 563 3.13 15.47 22.47
C CYS A 563 2.57 14.29 23.27
N GLY A 564 3.17 13.98 24.43
CA GLY A 564 2.53 13.12 25.43
C GLY A 564 3.15 11.75 25.73
N CYS A 565 4.38 11.46 25.26
CA CYS A 565 5.10 10.23 25.61
C CYS A 565 6.60 10.43 25.89
N ALA A 566 7.22 9.48 26.60
CA ALA A 566 8.57 9.58 27.14
C ALA A 566 9.67 9.53 26.05
N GLY A 567 9.94 10.66 25.40
CA GLY A 567 11.05 10.80 24.45
C GLY A 567 11.18 12.24 23.97
N THR A 568 12.38 12.81 24.02
CA THR A 568 12.68 14.19 23.56
C THR A 568 12.85 14.26 22.04
N VAL A 569 11.96 13.63 21.27
CA VAL A 569 12.08 13.54 19.81
C VAL A 569 11.24 14.65 19.16
N GLY A 570 11.76 15.23 18.09
CA GLY A 570 11.18 16.40 17.43
C GLY A 570 10.39 16.08 16.17
N ILE A 571 9.96 17.13 15.46
CA ILE A 571 9.33 17.05 14.14
C ILE A 571 10.28 17.63 13.09
N ASN A 572 10.46 16.89 11.99
CA ASN A 572 11.34 17.28 10.89
C ASN A 572 10.58 17.32 9.56
N ILE A 573 10.64 18.45 8.85
CA ILE A 573 9.95 18.63 7.56
C ILE A 573 10.96 19.16 6.53
N PHE A 574 11.16 18.42 5.45
CA PHE A 574 12.15 18.76 4.43
C PHE A 574 11.55 18.73 3.03
N ASN A 575 11.95 19.67 2.17
CA ASN A 575 11.71 19.63 0.73
C ASN A 575 10.21 19.47 0.36
N SER A 576 9.30 19.99 1.17
CA SER A 576 7.87 19.66 1.10
C SER A 576 6.99 20.83 0.65
N ALA A 577 5.73 20.56 0.33
CA ALA A 577 4.79 21.53 -0.22
C ALA A 577 3.38 21.34 0.35
N PHE A 578 2.84 22.39 0.98
CA PHE A 578 1.52 22.41 1.62
C PHE A 578 0.79 23.70 1.25
N ASN A 579 0.27 23.75 0.03
CA ASN A 579 -0.26 24.96 -0.60
C ASN A 579 -1.75 24.84 -0.93
N ASN A 580 -2.45 25.97 -0.86
CA ASN A 580 -3.87 26.09 -1.20
C ASN A 580 -4.77 25.17 -0.37
N ASN A 581 -4.37 24.84 0.86
CA ASN A 581 -5.19 24.11 1.81
C ASN A 581 -6.23 25.06 2.43
N GLY A 582 -7.37 24.51 2.84
CA GLY A 582 -8.52 25.27 3.32
C GLY A 582 -8.24 26.02 4.62
N GLU A 583 -7.39 25.48 5.49
CA GLU A 583 -6.94 26.10 6.72
C GLU A 583 -5.44 26.41 6.69
N ILE A 584 -4.59 25.61 7.32
CA ILE A 584 -3.15 25.87 7.50
C ILE A 584 -2.33 24.92 6.60
N GLY A 585 -1.17 25.38 6.15
CA GLY A 585 -0.25 24.50 5.41
C GLY A 585 0.25 23.36 6.28
N VAL A 586 0.82 23.68 7.44
CA VAL A 586 1.24 22.71 8.45
C VAL A 586 0.87 23.20 9.84
N VAL A 587 0.20 22.36 10.61
CA VAL A 587 0.02 22.47 12.06
C VAL A 587 0.90 21.45 12.75
N PHE A 588 1.48 21.83 13.90
CA PHE A 588 2.20 20.88 14.72
C PHE A 588 2.09 21.15 16.22
N TYR A 589 2.24 20.08 16.99
CA TYR A 589 2.45 20.11 18.44
C TYR A 589 3.59 19.16 18.80
N SER A 590 4.69 19.71 19.34
CA SER A 590 5.87 18.91 19.66
C SER A 590 6.41 19.12 21.07
N ASP A 591 6.70 18.02 21.77
CA ASP A 591 7.48 18.02 23.03
C ASP A 591 8.99 18.27 22.78
N GLY A 592 9.42 18.23 21.51
CA GLY A 592 10.81 18.39 21.08
C GLY A 592 11.07 19.66 20.25
N ALA A 593 12.24 19.69 19.62
CA ALA A 593 12.59 20.72 18.63
C ALA A 593 11.87 20.46 17.30
N VAL A 594 11.65 21.53 16.52
CA VAL A 594 11.03 21.43 15.19
C VAL A 594 11.96 22.02 14.14
N ILE A 595 12.24 21.26 13.08
CA ILE A 595 13.10 21.68 11.98
C ILE A 595 12.30 21.63 10.68
N ILE A 596 12.25 22.75 9.97
CA ILE A 596 11.54 22.88 8.69
C ILE A 596 12.49 23.48 7.67
N GLU A 597 12.83 22.73 6.62
CA GLU A 597 13.70 23.20 5.55
C GLU A 597 13.11 23.04 4.15
N ASN A 598 13.45 23.96 3.25
CA ASN A 598 13.13 23.90 1.81
C ASN A 598 11.64 23.63 1.53
N THR A 599 10.75 24.25 2.30
CA THR A 599 9.31 23.94 2.29
C THR A 599 8.48 25.12 1.77
N THR A 600 7.41 24.83 1.04
CA THR A 600 6.49 25.85 0.48
C THR A 600 5.10 25.74 1.11
N VAL A 601 4.53 26.86 1.56
CA VAL A 601 3.27 26.94 2.30
C VAL A 601 2.47 28.17 1.86
N ASN A 602 1.96 28.13 0.63
CA ASN A 602 1.37 29.30 -0.02
C ASN A 602 -0.15 29.22 -0.16
N ASN A 603 -0.79 30.39 -0.04
CA ASN A 603 -2.21 30.60 -0.29
C ASN A 603 -3.14 29.68 0.51
N ASN A 604 -2.75 29.30 1.73
CA ASN A 604 -3.60 28.56 2.65
C ASN A 604 -4.62 29.50 3.31
N GLY A 605 -5.80 28.99 3.66
CA GLY A 605 -6.95 29.80 4.06
C GLY A 605 -6.84 30.49 5.42
N LEU A 606 -5.98 30.00 6.32
CA LEU A 606 -5.70 30.54 7.66
C LEU A 606 -4.22 30.84 7.89
N GLY A 607 -3.30 29.93 7.55
CA GLY A 607 -1.88 30.09 7.89
C GLY A 607 -0.91 29.30 7.02
N GLY A 608 0.33 29.76 6.91
CA GLY A 608 1.40 28.99 6.26
C GLY A 608 1.83 27.81 7.13
N ILE A 609 2.48 28.10 8.26
CA ILE A 609 2.89 27.10 9.27
C ILE A 609 2.56 27.66 10.65
N GLY A 610 1.97 26.85 11.51
CA GLY A 610 1.83 27.19 12.93
C GLY A 610 1.92 26.01 13.86
N GLY A 611 2.22 26.28 15.14
CA GLY A 611 2.32 25.21 16.12
C GLY A 611 3.07 25.56 17.40
N ASP A 612 3.05 24.61 18.33
CA ASP A 612 3.70 24.71 19.64
C ASP A 612 4.90 23.74 19.70
N ALA A 613 6.04 24.22 20.19
CA ALA A 613 7.21 23.38 20.44
C ALA A 613 7.78 23.59 21.85
N PHE A 614 8.01 22.50 22.58
CA PHE A 614 8.76 22.51 23.84
C PHE A 614 10.29 22.44 23.62
N GLY A 615 10.75 22.67 22.39
CA GLY A 615 12.15 22.90 22.01
C GLY A 615 12.31 24.10 21.08
N ASN A 616 13.51 24.25 20.51
CA ASN A 616 13.77 25.29 19.51
C ASN A 616 13.02 25.00 18.20
N ILE A 617 12.67 26.06 17.47
CA ILE A 617 12.10 25.96 16.11
C ILE A 617 13.08 26.56 15.11
N ILE A 618 13.44 25.79 14.09
CA ILE A 618 14.35 26.22 13.00
C ILE A 618 13.58 26.16 11.68
N VAL A 619 13.48 27.30 11.01
CA VAL A 619 12.82 27.45 9.71
C VAL A 619 13.85 27.96 8.71
N LYS A 620 14.19 27.15 7.69
CA LYS A 620 15.23 27.47 6.72
C LYS A 620 14.73 27.32 5.28
N ASN A 621 15.02 28.30 4.42
CA ASN A 621 14.64 28.26 3.01
C ASN A 621 13.13 28.00 2.78
N VAL A 622 12.28 28.52 3.66
CA VAL A 622 10.82 28.35 3.55
C VAL A 622 10.21 29.49 2.75
N VAL A 623 9.20 29.18 1.95
CA VAL A 623 8.42 30.16 1.19
C VAL A 623 6.97 30.15 1.68
N ALA A 624 6.56 31.22 2.36
CA ALA A 624 5.22 31.41 2.93
C ALA A 624 4.59 32.68 2.35
N ILE A 625 3.80 32.53 1.28
CA ILE A 625 3.24 33.64 0.52
C ILE A 625 1.72 33.56 0.44
N GLY A 626 1.06 34.71 0.65
CA GLY A 626 -0.37 34.85 0.34
C GLY A 626 -1.32 34.21 1.36
N ASN A 627 -0.83 33.87 2.55
CA ASN A 627 -1.65 33.35 3.64
C ASN A 627 -2.21 34.51 4.49
N PRO A 628 -3.20 34.30 5.36
CA PRO A 628 -3.49 35.27 6.40
C PRO A 628 -2.32 35.44 7.37
N HIS A 629 -1.85 34.34 7.96
CA HIS A 629 -0.65 34.29 8.79
C HIS A 629 0.48 33.56 8.06
N GLY A 630 1.69 34.12 8.01
CA GLY A 630 2.83 33.45 7.37
C GLY A 630 3.36 32.28 8.22
N LEU A 631 4.03 32.61 9.32
CA LEU A 631 4.61 31.69 10.31
C LEU A 631 4.14 32.10 11.71
N GLY A 632 3.50 31.20 12.45
CA GLY A 632 2.90 31.48 13.76
C GLY A 632 3.28 30.46 14.83
N PHE A 633 4.15 30.80 15.79
CA PHE A 633 4.69 29.79 16.72
C PHE A 633 4.61 30.16 18.19
N PHE A 634 4.40 29.15 19.02
CA PHE A 634 4.78 29.18 20.45
C PHE A 634 5.99 28.28 20.67
N SER A 635 7.00 28.78 21.37
CA SER A 635 8.16 27.97 21.74
C SER A 635 8.73 28.40 23.10
N ILE A 636 9.07 27.42 23.95
CA ILE A 636 9.85 27.70 25.16
C ILE A 636 11.34 27.91 24.87
N GLY A 637 11.76 27.64 23.62
CA GLY A 637 13.10 27.82 23.09
C GLY A 637 13.23 29.08 22.22
N ASP A 638 14.27 29.12 21.41
CA ASP A 638 14.43 30.14 20.37
C ASP A 638 13.72 29.72 19.08
N VAL A 639 13.24 30.70 18.32
CA VAL A 639 12.78 30.54 16.94
C VAL A 639 13.80 31.18 16.00
N THR A 640 14.30 30.42 15.03
CA THR A 640 15.23 30.91 14.01
C THR A 640 14.61 30.79 12.63
N VAL A 641 14.50 31.92 11.90
CA VAL A 641 14.01 31.99 10.53
C VAL A 641 15.15 32.44 9.61
N GLN A 642 15.72 31.50 8.89
CA GLN A 642 16.87 31.69 8.02
C GLN A 642 16.49 31.57 6.55
N CYS A 643 16.97 32.48 5.72
CA CYS A 643 16.87 32.40 4.26
C CYS A 643 15.49 32.14 3.69
N SER A 644 14.47 32.57 4.41
CA SER A 644 13.08 32.31 4.07
C SER A 644 12.45 33.54 3.41
N THR A 645 11.44 33.31 2.57
CA THR A 645 10.64 34.35 1.92
C THR A 645 9.22 34.32 2.47
N ILE A 646 8.87 35.31 3.29
CA ILE A 646 7.57 35.44 3.95
C ILE A 646 6.92 36.76 3.51
N THR A 647 6.04 36.71 2.52
CA THR A 647 5.52 37.94 1.89
C THR A 647 4.05 37.87 1.53
N ASN A 648 3.40 39.03 1.41
CA ASN A 648 2.01 39.13 1.01
C ASN A 648 1.03 38.41 1.97
N ASN A 649 1.40 38.24 3.24
CA ASN A 649 0.52 37.65 4.22
C ASN A 649 -0.38 38.72 4.86
N SER A 650 -1.70 38.51 4.85
CA SER A 650 -2.66 39.60 5.05
C SER A 650 -2.73 40.11 6.50
N ILE A 651 -2.34 39.31 7.49
CA ILE A 651 -2.34 39.66 8.92
C ILE A 651 -0.90 39.84 9.42
N ASP A 652 -0.07 38.80 9.34
CA ASP A 652 1.33 38.89 9.73
C ASP A 652 2.23 37.92 8.95
N GLY A 653 3.52 38.26 8.87
CA GLY A 653 4.56 37.42 8.28
C GLY A 653 5.08 36.41 9.29
N VAL A 654 5.75 36.87 10.35
CA VAL A 654 6.31 36.01 11.41
C VAL A 654 5.85 36.49 12.79
N GLY A 655 4.88 35.79 13.38
CA GLY A 655 4.41 36.05 14.75
C GLY A 655 4.83 34.94 15.70
N VAL A 656 5.57 35.27 16.77
CA VAL A 656 6.01 34.24 17.72
C VAL A 656 5.89 34.64 19.18
N ASP A 657 5.78 33.63 20.01
CA ASP A 657 5.94 33.67 21.45
C ASP A 657 7.14 32.78 21.83
N ALA A 658 8.34 33.37 21.85
CA ALA A 658 9.61 32.62 22.01
C ALA A 658 10.66 33.35 22.86
N ASN A 659 11.68 32.63 23.35
CA ASN A 659 12.81 33.22 24.08
C ASN A 659 13.51 34.32 23.26
N ASN A 660 13.80 34.02 21.99
CA ASN A 660 14.28 34.96 21.00
C ASN A 660 13.73 34.58 19.63
N LEU A 661 13.51 35.59 18.78
CA LEU A 661 13.26 35.42 17.36
C LEU A 661 14.51 35.87 16.60
N ASN A 662 15.18 34.95 15.92
CA ASN A 662 16.38 35.22 15.12
C ASN A 662 16.02 35.22 13.62
N LEU A 663 16.13 36.36 12.95
CA LEU A 663 15.85 36.52 11.53
C LEU A 663 17.17 36.67 10.78
N ILE A 664 17.53 35.68 9.96
CA ILE A 664 18.86 35.59 9.32
C ILE A 664 18.71 35.57 7.80
N GLY A 665 19.01 36.69 7.13
CA GLY A 665 18.96 36.78 5.66
C GLY A 665 17.58 36.54 5.02
N SER A 666 16.52 36.58 5.83
CA SER A 666 15.14 36.30 5.37
C SER A 666 14.47 37.54 4.81
N THR A 667 13.67 37.37 3.74
CA THR A 667 12.84 38.43 3.16
C THR A 667 11.46 38.38 3.76
N ILE A 668 11.17 39.32 4.67
CA ILE A 668 9.87 39.40 5.37
C ILE A 668 9.28 40.79 5.10
N THR A 669 8.42 40.88 4.10
CA THR A 669 7.92 42.18 3.60
C THR A 669 6.51 42.07 3.02
N ASN A 670 5.80 43.21 3.00
CA ASN A 670 4.45 43.32 2.44
C ASN A 670 3.44 42.42 3.16
N ASN A 671 3.63 42.23 4.46
CA ASN A 671 2.64 41.59 5.32
C ASN A 671 1.86 42.67 6.10
N GLY A 672 0.75 42.28 6.75
CA GLY A 672 0.04 43.20 7.65
C GLY A 672 0.96 43.71 8.78
N VAL A 673 1.62 42.78 9.46
CA VAL A 673 2.78 43.00 10.33
C VAL A 673 3.90 42.08 9.85
N ASP A 674 5.07 42.62 9.49
CA ASP A 674 6.15 41.77 8.96
C ASP A 674 6.63 40.74 10.00
N TYR A 675 6.96 41.17 11.22
CA TYR A 675 7.35 40.26 12.29
C TYR A 675 7.14 40.84 13.69
N PHE A 676 6.95 39.97 14.68
CA PHE A 676 6.98 40.32 16.10
C PHE A 676 7.33 39.11 16.99
N ASN A 677 7.86 39.38 18.18
CA ASN A 677 7.98 38.41 19.27
C ASN A 677 7.34 39.00 20.54
N SER A 678 6.39 38.31 21.17
CA SER A 678 5.65 38.84 22.32
C SER A 678 6.42 38.77 23.64
N PHE A 679 7.35 37.84 23.79
CA PHE A 679 8.07 37.60 25.05
C PHE A 679 9.56 37.95 24.98
N GLY A 680 10.21 37.58 23.88
CA GLY A 680 11.65 37.68 23.72
C GLY A 680 12.13 38.83 22.83
N ALA A 681 13.45 38.90 22.64
CA ALA A 681 14.04 39.83 21.69
C ALA A 681 13.78 39.38 20.24
N VAL A 682 13.80 40.34 19.31
CA VAL A 682 13.89 40.09 17.87
C VAL A 682 15.29 40.50 17.42
N ASN A 683 16.07 39.53 16.95
CA ASN A 683 17.43 39.70 16.47
C ASN A 683 17.45 39.59 14.94
N ILE A 684 18.00 40.59 14.25
CA ILE A 684 18.03 40.64 12.79
C ILE A 684 19.48 40.62 12.33
N PHE A 685 19.81 39.66 11.46
CA PHE A 685 21.14 39.44 10.95
C PHE A 685 21.14 39.49 9.42
N ASP A 686 21.93 40.40 8.86
CA ASP A 686 22.19 40.43 7.42
C ASP A 686 23.00 39.19 7.02
N TYR A 687 22.41 38.35 6.17
CA TYR A 687 23.03 37.13 5.66
C TYR A 687 22.67 36.93 4.18
N ASN A 688 23.64 36.55 3.35
CA ASN A 688 23.41 36.31 1.92
C ASN A 688 23.04 34.83 1.69
N CYS A 689 21.77 34.57 1.42
CA CYS A 689 21.21 33.23 1.27
C CYS A 689 21.47 32.55 -0.07
N ASN A 690 21.91 33.30 -1.08
CA ASN A 690 22.25 32.78 -2.39
C ASN A 690 23.58 33.39 -2.81
N PRO A 691 24.71 32.78 -2.42
CA PRO A 691 26.01 33.22 -2.86
C PRO A 691 26.17 32.95 -4.36
N THR A 692 25.60 33.80 -5.22
CA THR A 692 25.73 33.71 -6.67
C THR A 692 26.84 34.65 -7.11
N SER A 693 27.83 34.09 -7.80
CA SER A 693 28.98 34.81 -8.36
C SER A 693 28.52 36.02 -9.20
N GLY A 694 28.55 37.22 -8.61
CA GLY A 694 28.45 38.46 -9.37
C GLY A 694 27.41 39.46 -8.88
N LYS A 695 27.94 40.52 -8.26
CA LYS A 695 27.34 41.82 -7.90
C LYS A 695 26.62 41.92 -6.56
N LYS A 696 27.44 42.31 -5.58
CA LYS A 696 27.18 43.20 -4.43
C LYS A 696 25.81 43.92 -4.44
N PRO A 697 24.90 43.55 -3.51
CA PRO A 697 23.75 44.37 -3.17
C PRO A 697 24.18 45.61 -2.37
N ALA A 698 23.38 46.67 -2.51
CA ALA A 698 23.54 47.94 -1.82
C ALA A 698 22.45 48.12 -0.75
N GLY A 699 22.87 48.45 0.48
CA GLY A 699 22.07 49.09 1.55
C GLY A 699 21.31 48.14 2.49
N GLY A 700 21.32 48.30 3.82
CA GLY A 700 22.04 49.25 4.66
C GLY A 700 21.58 49.30 6.13
N THR A 701 22.48 49.74 7.01
CA THR A 701 22.24 50.83 7.98
C THR A 701 23.42 51.78 7.80
N GLY A 702 23.19 53.09 7.79
CA GLY A 702 24.07 54.09 7.14
C GLY A 702 25.49 54.30 7.71
N LEU A 703 26.00 53.42 8.58
CA LEU A 703 27.37 53.47 9.10
C LEU A 703 28.26 52.42 8.39
N PRO A 704 29.46 52.80 7.94
CA PRO A 704 30.39 51.87 7.30
C PRO A 704 30.86 50.79 8.28
N LEU A 705 31.34 49.66 7.76
CA LEU A 705 32.06 48.66 8.56
C LEU A 705 33.50 49.14 8.77
N ASN A 706 34.00 49.12 10.00
CA ASN A 706 35.40 49.40 10.28
C ASN A 706 36.26 48.18 9.91
N ILE A 707 37.24 48.32 9.03
CA ILE A 707 38.12 47.22 8.64
C ILE A 707 39.52 47.55 9.14
N VAL A 708 39.99 46.76 10.11
CA VAL A 708 41.27 46.97 10.77
C VAL A 708 42.23 45.84 10.42
N GLN A 709 43.32 46.21 9.75
CA GLN A 709 44.47 45.33 9.52
C GLN A 709 45.33 45.34 10.79
N GLY A 710 45.28 44.28 11.58
CA GLY A 710 46.01 44.18 12.83
C GLY A 710 45.29 43.40 13.92
N ASN A 711 45.96 43.27 15.07
CA ASN A 711 45.56 42.37 16.14
C ASN A 711 44.70 43.03 17.22
N SER A 712 44.33 44.31 17.06
CA SER A 712 43.50 45.03 18.04
C SER A 712 42.79 46.23 17.44
N ALA A 713 41.56 46.50 17.88
CA ALA A 713 40.79 47.67 17.48
C ALA A 713 39.78 48.09 18.57
N ASP A 714 39.45 49.38 18.60
CA ASP A 714 38.28 49.89 19.31
C ASP A 714 37.01 49.55 18.50
N LEU A 715 35.97 49.08 19.20
CA LEU A 715 34.67 48.69 18.65
C LEU A 715 33.67 49.85 18.81
N ASP A 716 33.84 50.90 17.99
CA ASP A 716 33.01 52.11 18.07
C ASP A 716 31.71 51.99 17.27
N CYS A 717 30.63 51.65 17.97
CA CYS A 717 29.29 51.51 17.41
C CYS A 717 28.55 52.83 17.13
N ASP A 718 29.11 53.98 17.52
CA ASP A 718 28.55 55.30 17.15
C ASP A 718 28.99 55.70 15.73
N LEU A 719 30.17 55.21 15.29
CA LEU A 719 30.77 55.55 14.00
C LEU A 719 30.64 54.44 12.94
N TYR A 720 30.51 53.19 13.37
CA TYR A 720 30.56 52.02 12.49
C TYR A 720 29.42 51.04 12.77
N SER A 721 29.05 50.23 11.77
CA SER A 721 28.08 49.12 11.91
C SER A 721 28.69 47.86 12.55
N GLY A 722 29.99 47.90 12.83
CA GLY A 722 30.79 46.82 13.39
C GLY A 722 32.26 46.98 13.00
N THR A 723 33.12 46.12 13.55
CA THR A 723 34.55 46.11 13.26
C THR A 723 35.03 44.72 12.88
N THR A 724 35.71 44.63 11.74
CA THR A 724 36.42 43.43 11.28
C THR A 724 37.90 43.58 11.56
N LEU A 725 38.44 42.66 12.36
CA LEU A 725 39.87 42.46 12.57
C LEU A 725 40.37 41.40 11.60
N ILE A 726 41.46 41.67 10.88
CA ILE A 726 42.04 40.75 9.88
C ILE A 726 43.50 40.43 10.24
N LEU A 727 43.81 39.14 10.30
CA LEU A 727 45.16 38.61 10.50
C LEU A 727 45.96 38.60 9.18
N PRO A 728 47.31 38.56 9.24
CA PRO A 728 48.15 38.52 8.05
C PRO A 728 47.94 37.29 7.14
N ASN A 729 47.43 36.19 7.68
CA ASN A 729 47.09 34.99 6.91
C ASN A 729 45.74 35.12 6.17
N GLY A 730 44.96 36.16 6.45
CA GLY A 730 43.65 36.40 5.83
C GLY A 730 42.47 36.08 6.75
N ASP A 731 42.68 35.30 7.81
CA ASP A 731 41.65 34.99 8.78
C ASP A 731 41.14 36.25 9.47
N LYS A 732 39.85 36.29 9.78
CA LYS A 732 39.21 37.49 10.29
C LYS A 732 38.09 37.17 11.27
N VAL A 733 37.84 38.10 12.18
CA VAL A 733 36.67 38.09 13.05
C VAL A 733 35.97 39.43 12.94
N THR A 734 34.66 39.39 12.72
CA THR A 734 33.83 40.59 12.68
C THR A 734 32.94 40.65 13.91
N PHE A 735 33.11 41.71 14.69
CA PHE A 735 32.23 42.06 15.81
C PHE A 735 31.19 43.05 15.31
N LYS A 736 29.94 42.63 15.24
CA LYS A 736 28.82 43.52 14.85
C LYS A 736 28.29 44.26 16.07
N CYS A 737 27.80 45.47 15.84
CA CYS A 737 27.10 46.20 16.89
C CYS A 737 25.88 45.41 17.38
N PRO A 738 25.55 45.46 18.69
CA PRO A 738 25.99 46.44 19.69
C PRO A 738 27.30 46.12 20.45
N ILE A 739 28.11 45.15 20.02
CA ILE A 739 29.38 44.81 20.69
C ILE A 739 30.32 46.03 20.66
N GLY A 740 30.63 46.59 21.83
CA GLY A 740 31.39 47.82 22.01
C GLY A 740 32.80 47.62 22.61
N ASP A 741 33.38 48.72 23.09
CA ASP A 741 34.70 48.79 23.73
C ASP A 741 35.88 48.42 22.81
N SER A 742 36.53 47.27 22.99
CA SER A 742 37.70 46.88 22.20
C SER A 742 37.81 45.38 22.02
N ALA A 743 38.45 44.94 20.93
CA ALA A 743 38.76 43.54 20.69
C ALA A 743 40.19 43.34 20.21
N THR A 744 40.71 42.14 20.48
CA THR A 744 41.99 41.64 19.96
C THR A 744 41.80 40.36 19.16
N LEU A 745 42.68 40.15 18.19
CA LEU A 745 42.68 38.98 17.31
C LEU A 745 44.13 38.50 17.11
N ASN A 746 44.40 37.24 17.40
CA ASN A 746 45.72 36.63 17.20
C ASN A 746 45.61 35.29 16.48
N ASN A 747 46.63 34.95 15.70
CA ASN A 747 46.76 33.63 15.07
C ASN A 747 47.10 32.58 16.14
N VAL A 748 46.51 31.39 16.03
CA VAL A 748 46.80 30.23 16.88
C VAL A 748 47.36 29.14 15.99
N ALA A 749 48.67 28.87 16.09
CA ALA A 749 49.30 27.81 15.30
C ALA A 749 49.03 26.41 15.90
N ASN A 750 49.10 25.37 15.07
CA ASN A 750 48.85 23.97 15.46
C ASN A 750 49.69 23.50 16.67
N ASP A 751 50.94 23.96 16.79
CA ASP A 751 51.84 23.64 17.90
C ASP A 751 51.54 24.41 19.20
N ASN A 752 50.60 25.36 19.15
CA ASN A 752 50.19 26.23 20.25
C ASN A 752 48.68 26.12 20.56
N LEU A 753 48.03 25.04 20.13
CA LEU A 753 46.64 24.77 20.48
C LEU A 753 46.49 24.54 22.00
N PRO A 754 45.35 24.96 22.61
CA PRO A 754 45.06 24.69 24.03
C PRO A 754 45.09 23.20 24.39
N ASN A 755 44.69 22.32 23.47
CA ASN A 755 44.75 20.87 23.59
C ASN A 755 44.80 20.23 22.20
N ALA A 756 45.14 18.93 22.13
CA ALA A 756 45.14 18.17 20.89
C ALA A 756 43.74 18.16 20.25
N LEU A 757 43.69 18.23 18.92
CA LEU A 757 42.45 18.06 18.15
C LEU A 757 41.98 16.59 18.21
N PRO A 758 40.67 16.33 17.96
CA PRO A 758 40.15 14.98 17.73
C PRO A 758 40.96 14.19 16.68
N GLU A 759 41.02 12.86 16.81
CA GLU A 759 41.88 12.00 15.95
C GLU A 759 41.47 11.98 14.47
N ASP A 760 40.23 12.35 14.18
CA ASP A 760 39.56 12.28 12.88
C ASP A 760 39.60 13.60 12.09
N VAL A 761 40.26 14.64 12.61
CA VAL A 761 40.31 15.95 11.94
C VAL A 761 41.75 16.44 11.72
N GLU A 762 41.96 17.16 10.61
CA GLU A 762 43.26 17.76 10.27
C GLU A 762 43.22 19.28 10.47
N TYR A 763 44.18 19.83 11.23
CA TYR A 763 44.31 21.28 11.42
C TYR A 763 44.56 22.01 10.10
N VAL A 764 43.80 23.07 9.84
CA VAL A 764 43.98 23.95 8.67
C VAL A 764 44.45 25.34 9.08
N SER A 765 43.69 26.03 9.94
CA SER A 765 44.04 27.36 10.47
C SER A 765 43.42 27.59 11.86
N GLY A 766 43.87 28.62 12.57
CA GLY A 766 43.48 28.85 13.96
C GLY A 766 43.59 30.33 14.34
N LEU A 767 42.63 30.80 15.12
CA LEU A 767 42.62 32.17 15.63
C LEU A 767 42.06 32.21 17.06
N VAL A 768 42.43 33.25 17.79
CA VAL A 768 41.83 33.59 19.08
C VAL A 768 41.40 35.04 19.05
N ALA A 769 40.13 35.26 19.35
CA ALA A 769 39.54 36.58 19.47
C ALA A 769 39.10 36.82 20.92
N THR A 770 39.38 38.02 21.43
CA THR A 770 39.08 38.37 22.83
C THR A 770 38.57 39.80 22.88
N THR A 771 37.39 40.03 23.47
CA THR A 771 36.87 41.37 23.73
C THR A 771 37.32 41.87 25.11
N SER A 772 37.28 43.18 25.33
CA SER A 772 37.58 43.80 26.62
C SER A 772 36.56 44.90 26.86
N PRO A 773 35.93 44.97 28.05
CA PRO A 773 36.32 44.30 29.29
C PRO A 773 35.77 42.88 29.48
N ASP A 774 34.84 42.42 28.62
CA ASP A 774 34.07 41.19 28.84
C ASP A 774 34.91 39.90 28.78
N GLY A 775 36.00 39.90 27.99
CA GLY A 775 36.90 38.75 27.84
C GLY A 775 36.58 37.89 26.63
N SER A 776 37.08 36.65 26.63
CA SER A 776 36.69 35.62 25.67
C SER A 776 35.77 34.61 26.36
N ASP A 777 35.12 33.76 25.56
CA ASP A 777 34.38 32.59 26.03
C ASP A 777 33.15 32.92 26.90
N VAL A 778 32.61 34.13 26.71
CA VAL A 778 31.38 34.64 27.33
C VAL A 778 30.39 35.05 26.25
N PRO A 779 29.07 34.96 26.52
CA PRO A 779 28.06 35.49 25.60
C PRO A 779 28.19 37.01 25.46
N LEU A 780 28.06 37.49 24.23
CA LEU A 780 28.07 38.90 23.87
C LEU A 780 26.69 39.30 23.33
N ASP A 781 26.36 40.57 23.47
CA ASP A 781 25.05 41.12 23.08
C ASP A 781 24.89 41.34 21.56
N GLY A 782 25.77 40.78 20.73
CA GLY A 782 25.72 40.93 19.28
C GLY A 782 26.38 39.79 18.52
N LEU A 783 26.40 39.91 17.19
CA LEU A 783 26.92 38.87 16.30
C LEU A 783 28.45 38.92 16.22
N VAL A 784 29.08 37.78 16.44
CA VAL A 784 30.49 37.50 16.14
C VAL A 784 30.56 36.57 14.95
N VAL A 785 31.14 37.08 13.87
CA VAL A 785 31.37 36.33 12.63
C VAL A 785 32.82 35.85 12.62
N VAL A 786 33.02 34.54 12.69
CA VAL A 786 34.35 33.91 12.69
C VAL A 786 34.63 33.38 11.30
N THR A 787 35.68 33.86 10.65
CA THR A 787 35.92 33.59 9.23
C THR A 787 37.37 33.16 8.98
N PHE A 788 37.55 31.99 8.40
CA PHE A 788 38.86 31.45 8.02
C PHE A 788 39.04 31.47 6.51
N ILE A 789 40.21 31.86 6.01
CA ILE A 789 40.49 31.74 4.58
C ILE A 789 40.72 30.27 4.24
N ILE A 790 40.09 29.78 3.18
CA ILE A 790 40.34 28.42 2.69
C ILE A 790 41.65 28.45 1.88
N PRO A 791 42.67 27.65 2.24
CA PRO A 791 43.94 27.64 1.52
C PRO A 791 43.78 27.23 0.04
N ASP A 792 44.60 27.81 -0.82
CA ASP A 792 44.65 27.43 -2.24
C ASP A 792 44.93 25.93 -2.40
N GLY A 793 44.04 25.24 -3.14
CA GLY A 793 44.12 23.79 -3.36
C GLY A 793 43.27 22.94 -2.42
N MET A 794 42.55 23.54 -1.48
CA MET A 794 41.57 22.85 -0.63
C MET A 794 40.11 23.24 -0.96
N GLN A 795 39.87 23.82 -2.14
CA GLN A 795 38.51 24.14 -2.58
C GLN A 795 37.70 22.87 -2.85
N GLY A 796 36.60 22.67 -2.12
CA GLY A 796 35.70 21.51 -2.26
C GLY A 796 35.95 20.39 -1.24
N GLU A 797 36.89 20.57 -0.31
CA GLU A 797 37.05 19.69 0.86
C GLU A 797 35.93 19.95 1.89
N ASP A 798 35.70 18.98 2.77
CA ASP A 798 34.74 19.09 3.88
C ASP A 798 35.42 19.74 5.10
N PHE A 799 34.79 20.78 5.65
CA PHE A 799 35.37 21.62 6.69
C PHE A 799 34.43 21.75 7.89
N ALA A 800 35.01 21.98 9.06
CA ALA A 800 34.28 22.45 10.23
C ALA A 800 35.08 23.50 11.00
N ILE A 801 34.38 24.33 11.77
CA ILE A 801 35.00 25.20 12.76
C ILE A 801 34.81 24.57 14.13
N LEU A 802 35.92 24.26 14.80
CA LEU A 802 35.89 23.84 16.19
C LEU A 802 36.15 25.02 17.11
N TYR A 803 35.47 25.02 18.25
CA TYR A 803 35.61 25.99 19.32
C TYR A 803 36.14 25.31 20.59
N TRP A 804 37.14 25.91 21.24
CA TRP A 804 37.66 25.42 22.52
C TRP A 804 36.88 26.06 23.67
N ASP A 805 36.14 25.24 24.41
CA ASP A 805 35.27 25.72 25.49
C ASP A 805 35.98 25.87 26.86
N GLY A 806 37.28 25.54 26.92
CA GLY A 806 38.07 25.44 28.15
C GLY A 806 38.39 24.01 28.58
N THR A 807 37.67 23.02 28.04
CA THR A 807 37.80 21.60 28.38
C THR A 807 37.98 20.71 27.16
N GLU A 808 37.23 20.94 26.09
CA GLU A 808 37.27 20.17 24.85
C GLU A 808 37.03 21.03 23.59
N TRP A 809 37.26 20.42 22.43
CA TRP A 809 36.96 21.03 21.13
C TRP A 809 35.55 20.64 20.71
N LEU A 810 34.67 21.63 20.53
CA LEU A 810 33.28 21.45 20.11
C LEU A 810 33.10 21.84 18.65
N ASP A 811 32.43 21.01 17.85
CA ASP A 811 32.01 21.36 16.49
C ASP A 811 30.87 22.36 16.55
N LEU A 812 31.08 23.56 16.00
CA LEU A 812 30.08 24.63 16.05
C LEU A 812 28.76 24.24 15.37
N ASP A 813 28.75 23.29 14.43
CA ASP A 813 27.52 22.85 13.76
C ASP A 813 26.58 22.05 14.69
N THR A 814 27.11 21.52 15.79
CA THR A 814 26.35 20.71 16.76
C THR A 814 26.44 21.25 18.20
N ALA A 815 27.26 22.27 18.44
CA ALA A 815 27.51 22.80 19.76
C ALA A 815 26.26 23.47 20.38
N THR A 816 26.03 23.19 21.67
CA THR A 816 24.99 23.82 22.49
C THR A 816 25.59 24.32 23.79
N PHE A 817 25.09 25.44 24.32
CA PHE A 817 25.60 26.05 25.55
C PHE A 817 24.45 26.48 26.47
N GLU A 818 24.62 26.27 27.78
CA GLU A 818 23.63 26.64 28.80
C GLU A 818 23.87 28.05 29.39
N ASP A 819 25.02 28.66 29.10
CA ASP A 819 25.46 29.93 29.68
C ASP A 819 25.11 31.17 28.84
N GLY A 820 24.27 31.00 27.82
CA GLY A 820 23.82 32.07 26.92
C GLY A 820 24.66 32.22 25.66
N ARG A 821 25.77 31.48 25.51
CA ARG A 821 26.46 31.36 24.22
C ARG A 821 25.55 30.64 23.21
N LYS A 822 25.58 31.09 21.96
CA LYS A 822 24.74 30.58 20.88
C LYS A 822 25.54 30.53 19.58
N VAL A 823 25.37 29.43 18.87
CA VAL A 823 25.79 29.31 17.47
C VAL A 823 24.55 29.51 16.61
N PHE A 824 24.58 30.52 15.75
CA PHE A 824 23.52 30.80 14.78
C PHE A 824 23.74 30.05 13.46
N ASN A 825 25.00 29.71 13.15
CA ASN A 825 25.42 28.86 12.03
C ASN A 825 26.83 28.31 12.32
N GLY A 826 27.03 27.00 12.22
CA GLY A 826 28.28 26.35 12.60
C GLY A 826 29.39 26.36 11.55
N GLY A 827 29.06 26.67 10.29
CA GLY A 827 30.05 26.69 9.22
C GLY A 827 29.44 26.69 7.83
N TYR A 828 29.88 27.61 6.96
CA TYR A 828 29.57 27.58 5.53
C TYR A 828 30.67 28.25 4.70
N ILE A 829 30.79 27.85 3.43
CA ILE A 829 31.74 28.46 2.51
C ILE A 829 31.17 29.78 1.94
N THR A 830 31.93 30.87 2.04
CA THR A 830 31.59 32.20 1.52
C THR A 830 32.06 32.37 0.06
N GLU A 831 31.46 33.33 -0.68
CA GLU A 831 31.82 33.64 -2.07
C GLU A 831 33.29 34.02 -2.28
N ASP A 832 33.91 34.64 -1.27
CA ASP A 832 35.28 35.12 -1.30
C ASP A 832 36.31 34.03 -0.88
N GLY A 833 35.87 32.77 -0.78
CA GLY A 833 36.73 31.62 -0.50
C GLY A 833 37.08 31.47 0.97
N TYR A 834 36.18 31.85 1.87
CA TYR A 834 36.35 31.65 3.30
C TYR A 834 35.38 30.59 3.81
N PHE A 835 35.67 30.02 4.98
CA PHE A 835 34.75 29.20 5.74
C PHE A 835 34.34 29.99 6.99
N GLU A 836 33.04 30.20 7.20
CA GLU A 836 32.51 31.17 8.14
C GLU A 836 31.47 30.57 9.09
N ALA A 837 31.56 30.91 10.38
CA ALA A 837 30.57 30.61 11.41
C ALA A 837 30.00 31.89 12.02
N LEU A 838 28.75 31.80 12.49
CA LEU A 838 27.99 32.89 13.08
C LEU A 838 27.69 32.53 14.54
N THR A 839 28.21 33.30 15.49
CA THR A 839 28.05 33.05 16.93
C THR A 839 27.71 34.36 17.66
N ASN A 840 27.37 34.30 18.95
CA ASN A 840 27.34 35.48 19.81
C ASN A 840 28.52 35.55 20.78
N PHE A 841 29.62 34.82 20.54
CA PHE A 841 30.74 34.76 21.46
C PHE A 841 32.07 34.78 20.72
N SER A 842 33.14 35.13 21.43
CA SER A 842 34.51 35.08 20.91
C SER A 842 35.34 34.09 21.71
N GLY A 843 36.49 33.67 21.18
CA GLY A 843 37.36 32.71 21.84
C GLY A 843 38.34 32.08 20.89
N ASN A 844 38.75 30.85 21.20
CA ASN A 844 39.69 30.08 20.41
C ASN A 844 38.94 29.23 19.39
N PHE A 845 39.19 29.48 18.11
CA PHE A 845 38.57 28.78 17.00
C PHE A 845 39.63 28.18 16.09
N VAL A 846 39.33 27.03 15.50
CA VAL A 846 40.17 26.39 14.49
C VAL A 846 39.32 25.93 13.32
N LEU A 847 39.83 26.15 12.11
CA LEU A 847 39.34 25.49 10.91
C LEU A 847 40.01 24.13 10.81
N VAL A 848 39.20 23.09 10.65
CA VAL A 848 39.68 21.72 10.43
C VAL A 848 39.07 21.13 9.18
N LYS A 849 39.79 20.19 8.58
CA LYS A 849 39.29 19.33 7.52
C LYS A 849 38.82 18.01 8.13
N LYS A 850 37.63 17.55 7.75
CA LYS A 850 37.06 16.26 8.15
C LYS A 850 37.52 15.12 7.24
#